data_AF-A0AAC9PR43-F1
#
_entry.id   AF-A0AAC9PR43-F1
#
_cell.length_a   1.000
_cell.length_b   1.000
_cell.length_c   1.000
_cell.angle_alpha   90.00
_cell.angle_beta   90.00
_cell.angle_gamma   90.00
#
_symmetry.space_group_name_H-M   'P 1'
#
loop_
_entity.id
_entity.type
_entity.pdbx_description
1 polymer ?
#
loop_
_entity_poly.entity_id
_entity_poly.type
_entity_poly.pdbx_seq_one_letter_code
_entity_poly.pdbx_strand_id
1 'polypeptide(L)'
;MRMSGLGRMNRTPVLASVAVLMLIIGAGVIIDPTGLIALHTPPQGGPLAVGGLRDVAPFLLLLPVLLLGTAASTSIVLRDAGPRAPWWWIFLLVWGATVLAAMIGRTAADLLAVAPLLASPAGMGALSFAETLGHLAWASGFTGVTALLCCWPSALTAALLHRRRKNGRTADTENPVVRRADRRMVIVYGLALVGFTGLVGPWLGGHWWAGSSLGFTYDHGLRLLAPSRAAGVVGYLVGLTILTAASVAVFAVLVRHIGARRRARSAFLAGWIATTLGASVLGLAQLLALLGTPSPADRLGGDRWWISLVLIRQADGLSYGLVVGGVAAGAVVLSAFWRPISGRPTSAGRLIALRRVRGLPTLASLAFVLILAAPLALSPTEPSRIGRDDLLLAEPGLPQGTGLPRLTVHPGEPAVLGTADGRAVLLRGVNVSDLLAGAAGVGEGSLAALAARGAGVIRVGVSWHRLEPEPGHVDEAYLAEIRALVDQAARHEVYTVLALHADLIRPATPCPGEPDREPTGPGVSSADVGPCASPDPAGARLVDPTDFAYDDDGSQTRLVNLWGRLAGEFATNSAVAGFHLLDDPRIGDGPPLTSGLLLGRFYDRAVRAVRTAEESVAGGFPHPVFVEPSAGWAAVGVDVPPPPGFTDDPRLVFAPPSRAAAGPGRSAEAGALRLGRGLALAERLVADHGAALWISEWGAAADAAGDGDLLRGQAVVADRHRLGGAFWRAAPDCGQQSGPVPPRSATAGAAGCDSGGAETDTEVAEVLGRSYPRAAPGRLHRLVSDPARRTMELAGSNQQTASSCVLDVWVPGRAEPVVQADGVRDVLIRAVAGGWRITGCATGDYRLAVR
;
A
#
# COMPACT_ATOMS: atom_id res chain seq x y z
N MET A 1 23.63 -57.29 27.38
CA MET A 1 22.93 -56.01 27.11
C MET A 1 23.89 -55.03 26.45
N ARG A 2 23.76 -54.80 25.13
CA ARG A 2 24.41 -53.69 24.40
C ARG A 2 23.28 -52.93 23.70
N MET A 3 23.01 -51.70 24.15
CA MET A 3 22.03 -50.81 23.50
C MET A 3 22.57 -50.42 22.12
N SER A 4 22.16 -51.17 21.10
CA SER A 4 22.37 -50.87 19.69
C SER A 4 21.13 -50.16 19.16
N GLY A 5 21.07 -48.84 19.33
CA GLY A 5 19.83 -48.08 19.06
C GLY A 5 20.00 -46.58 18.82
N LEU A 6 21.18 -46.12 18.41
CA LEU A 6 21.38 -44.75 17.93
C LEU A 6 22.22 -44.81 16.66
N GLY A 7 21.54 -44.96 15.52
CA GLY A 7 22.17 -44.79 14.21
C GLY A 7 22.81 -43.40 14.14
N ARG A 8 24.13 -43.35 13.94
CA ARG A 8 24.91 -42.11 13.77
C ARG A 8 24.21 -41.20 12.75
N MET A 9 23.61 -40.12 13.24
CA MET A 9 23.24 -39.00 12.38
C MET A 9 24.53 -38.45 11.76
N ASN A 10 24.70 -38.56 10.45
CA ASN A 10 25.73 -37.77 9.77
C ASN A 10 25.26 -36.33 9.74
N ARG A 11 25.75 -35.54 10.70
CA ARG A 11 25.41 -34.12 10.90
C ARG A 11 25.99 -33.22 9.81
N THR A 12 26.95 -33.69 9.02
CA THR A 12 27.74 -32.89 8.06
C THR A 12 26.92 -32.10 7.02
N PRO A 13 26.00 -32.70 6.23
CA PRO A 13 25.22 -31.94 5.25
C PRO A 13 24.21 -30.96 5.89
N VAL A 14 23.70 -31.31 7.07
CA VAL A 14 22.79 -30.43 7.84
C VAL A 14 23.57 -29.21 8.35
N LEU A 15 24.72 -29.44 8.98
CA LEU A 15 25.59 -28.37 9.49
C LEU A 15 26.09 -27.46 8.36
N ALA A 16 26.48 -28.02 7.22
CA ALA A 16 26.94 -27.23 6.08
C ALA A 16 25.82 -26.35 5.49
N SER A 17 24.61 -26.88 5.35
CA SER A 17 23.44 -26.11 4.90
C SER A 17 23.11 -24.95 5.85
N VAL A 18 23.11 -25.21 7.16
CA VAL A 18 22.86 -24.18 8.18
C VAL A 18 23.99 -23.14 8.20
N ALA A 19 25.26 -23.56 8.06
CA ALA A 19 26.39 -22.64 8.02
C ALA A 19 26.32 -21.69 6.81
N VAL A 20 25.98 -22.21 5.62
CA VAL A 20 25.77 -21.37 4.42
C VAL A 20 24.58 -20.42 4.63
N LEU A 21 23.51 -20.87 5.28
CA LEU A 21 22.36 -20.02 5.58
C LEU A 21 22.73 -18.88 6.54
N MET A 22 23.53 -19.15 7.58
CA MET A 22 24.05 -18.11 8.47
C MET A 22 24.95 -17.10 7.74
N LEU A 23 25.77 -17.56 6.79
CA LEU A 23 26.58 -16.68 5.94
C LEU A 23 25.69 -15.78 5.05
N ILE A 24 24.62 -16.32 4.47
CA ILE A 24 23.66 -15.53 3.67
C ILE A 24 22.99 -14.46 4.54
N ILE A 25 22.54 -14.82 5.75
CA ILE A 25 21.94 -13.87 6.68
C ILE A 25 22.95 -12.78 7.07
N GLY A 26 24.16 -13.16 7.47
CA GLY A 26 25.21 -12.21 7.86
C GLY A 26 25.67 -11.32 6.70
N ALA A 27 25.77 -11.84 5.48
CA ALA A 27 26.10 -11.04 4.30
C ALA A 27 24.96 -10.07 3.93
N GLY A 28 23.70 -10.50 4.08
CA GLY A 28 22.53 -9.65 3.83
C GLY A 28 22.53 -8.40 4.71
N VAL A 29 22.87 -8.54 5.99
CA VAL A 29 23.00 -7.41 6.93
C VAL A 29 24.04 -6.38 6.47
N ILE A 30 25.12 -6.82 5.81
CA ILE A 30 26.21 -5.93 5.36
C ILE A 30 25.87 -5.28 4.02
N ILE A 31 25.28 -6.04 3.10
CA ILE A 31 25.04 -5.62 1.70
C ILE A 31 23.81 -4.72 1.61
N ASP A 32 22.82 -4.95 2.45
CA ASP A 32 21.56 -4.22 2.44
C ASP A 32 21.11 -3.84 3.86
N PRO A 33 21.66 -2.72 4.39
CA PRO A 33 21.26 -2.20 5.69
C PRO A 33 19.82 -1.63 5.71
N THR A 34 19.18 -1.49 4.53
CA THR A 34 17.83 -0.92 4.39
C THR A 34 16.71 -1.95 4.49
N GLY A 35 17.02 -3.25 4.39
CA GLY A 35 16.05 -4.34 4.60
C GLY A 35 15.16 -4.65 3.40
N LEU A 36 15.48 -4.12 2.22
CA LEU A 36 14.73 -4.37 0.98
C LEU A 36 14.89 -5.81 0.45
N ILE A 37 16.05 -6.43 0.68
CA ILE A 37 16.50 -7.74 0.17
C ILE A 37 17.09 -8.60 1.31
N ALA A 38 17.50 -8.00 2.43
CA ALA A 38 17.94 -8.77 3.58
C ALA A 38 16.78 -9.55 4.24
N LEU A 39 17.02 -10.81 4.62
CA LEU A 39 16.05 -11.62 5.38
C LEU A 39 15.79 -11.08 6.78
N HIS A 40 16.78 -10.37 7.32
CA HIS A 40 16.73 -9.69 8.60
C HIS A 40 17.73 -8.54 8.56
N THR A 41 17.29 -7.38 9.01
CA THR A 41 18.12 -6.23 9.32
C THR A 41 18.18 -6.06 10.82
N PRO A 42 19.37 -5.89 11.42
CA PRO A 42 19.47 -5.50 12.82
C PRO A 42 18.95 -4.06 13.00
N PRO A 43 18.52 -3.69 14.22
CA PRO A 43 18.08 -2.33 14.51
C PRO A 43 19.19 -1.33 14.19
N GLN A 44 18.84 -0.19 13.57
CA GLN A 44 19.81 0.82 13.14
C GLN A 44 20.38 1.66 14.32
N GLY A 45 19.83 1.55 15.53
CA GLY A 45 20.13 2.40 16.69
C GLY A 45 20.67 1.67 17.93
N GLY A 46 21.90 1.17 17.91
CA GLY A 46 22.62 0.74 19.13
C GLY A 46 21.95 -0.40 19.91
N PRO A 47 22.42 -0.75 21.13
CA PRO A 47 22.03 -1.98 21.81
C PRO A 47 20.53 -2.02 22.14
N LEU A 48 19.97 -3.25 22.20
CA LEU A 48 18.64 -3.78 22.59
C LEU A 48 17.73 -3.02 23.59
N ALA A 49 18.13 -1.85 24.09
CA ALA A 49 17.50 -1.15 25.20
C ALA A 49 16.31 -0.26 24.79
N VAL A 50 16.08 0.03 23.49
CA VAL A 50 15.01 0.96 23.06
C VAL A 50 13.79 0.25 22.44
N GLY A 51 13.93 -0.76 21.57
CA GLY A 51 12.79 -1.36 20.82
C GLY A 51 12.12 -2.59 21.44
N GLY A 52 12.35 -2.91 22.72
CA GLY A 52 11.57 -3.92 23.45
C GLY A 52 11.39 -5.27 22.74
N LEU A 53 10.14 -5.71 22.56
CA LEU A 53 9.82 -7.00 21.93
C LEU A 53 10.08 -7.03 20.41
N ARG A 54 10.02 -5.89 19.70
CA ARG A 54 10.21 -5.87 18.24
C ARG A 54 11.66 -6.20 17.86
N ASP A 55 12.62 -5.65 18.60
CA ASP A 55 14.05 -5.84 18.30
C ASP A 55 14.48 -7.29 18.56
N VAL A 56 13.90 -7.93 19.57
CA VAL A 56 14.21 -9.34 19.92
C VAL A 56 13.41 -10.34 19.11
N ALA A 57 12.24 -9.97 18.57
CA ALA A 57 11.34 -10.91 17.90
C ALA A 57 11.99 -11.65 16.72
N PRO A 58 12.79 -11.01 15.84
CA PRO A 58 13.53 -11.73 14.81
C PRO A 58 14.52 -12.75 15.38
N PHE A 59 15.21 -12.43 16.49
CA PHE A 59 16.17 -13.34 17.13
C PHE A 59 15.50 -14.49 17.89
N LEU A 60 14.29 -14.28 18.43
CA LEU A 60 13.54 -15.28 19.18
C LEU A 60 12.74 -16.22 18.28
N LEU A 61 12.19 -15.71 17.16
CA LEU A 61 11.25 -16.44 16.32
C LEU A 61 11.75 -16.60 14.89
N LEU A 62 12.09 -15.52 14.18
CA LEU A 62 12.47 -15.62 12.76
C LEU A 62 13.73 -16.47 12.54
N LEU A 63 14.87 -16.08 13.14
CA LEU A 63 16.14 -16.76 12.94
C LEU A 63 16.11 -18.20 13.48
N PRO A 64 15.59 -18.50 14.68
CA PRO A 64 15.51 -19.87 15.16
C PRO A 64 14.59 -20.74 14.30
N VAL A 65 13.41 -20.26 13.90
CA VAL A 65 12.50 -21.02 13.03
C VAL A 65 13.14 -21.26 11.67
N LEU A 66 13.81 -20.27 11.09
CA LEU A 66 14.52 -20.40 9.82
C LEU A 66 15.66 -21.43 9.88
N LEU A 67 16.55 -21.32 10.89
CA LEU A 67 17.71 -22.19 11.03
C LEU A 67 17.32 -23.61 11.46
N LEU A 68 16.48 -23.75 12.49
CA LEU A 68 16.02 -25.04 12.99
C LEU A 68 15.08 -25.71 11.98
N GLY A 69 14.20 -24.94 11.32
CA GLY A 69 13.33 -25.43 10.25
C GLY A 69 14.12 -25.96 9.07
N THR A 70 15.18 -25.25 8.64
CA THR A 70 16.10 -25.72 7.59
C THR A 70 16.89 -26.95 8.04
N ALA A 71 17.38 -26.98 9.28
CA ALA A 71 18.12 -28.12 9.82
C ALA A 71 17.22 -29.38 9.93
N ALA A 72 16.00 -29.20 10.45
CA ALA A 72 15.02 -30.25 10.66
C ALA A 72 14.53 -30.80 9.31
N SER A 73 14.16 -29.93 8.37
CA SER A 73 13.74 -30.34 7.02
C SER A 73 14.86 -31.06 6.28
N THR A 74 16.09 -30.55 6.30
CA THR A 74 17.26 -31.23 5.70
C THR A 74 17.47 -32.61 6.33
N SER A 75 17.37 -32.72 7.66
CA SER A 75 17.48 -34.00 8.36
C SER A 75 16.37 -34.98 8.00
N ILE A 76 15.12 -34.51 7.90
CA ILE A 76 13.96 -35.31 7.50
C ILE A 76 14.12 -35.80 6.06
N VAL A 77 14.39 -34.89 5.13
CA VAL A 77 14.56 -35.17 3.70
C VAL A 77 15.68 -36.18 3.47
N LEU A 78 16.83 -36.01 4.13
CA LEU A 78 17.97 -36.94 3.98
C LEU A 78 17.69 -38.33 4.59
N ARG A 79 16.91 -38.42 5.66
CA ARG A 79 16.55 -39.70 6.32
C ARG A 79 15.49 -40.47 5.54
N ASP A 80 14.55 -39.75 4.96
CA ASP A 80 13.40 -40.33 4.26
C ASP A 80 13.63 -40.45 2.74
N ALA A 81 14.73 -39.88 2.23
CA ALA A 81 15.16 -40.02 0.83
C ALA A 81 15.29 -41.50 0.44
N GLY A 82 14.61 -41.87 -0.65
CA GLY A 82 14.72 -43.20 -1.21
C GLY A 82 16.11 -43.52 -1.80
N PRO A 83 16.42 -44.80 -2.04
CA PRO A 83 17.70 -45.23 -2.62
C PRO A 83 18.04 -44.60 -3.97
N ARG A 84 17.04 -44.10 -4.72
CA ARG A 84 17.22 -43.38 -5.99
C ARG A 84 16.78 -41.91 -5.95
N ALA A 85 16.58 -41.32 -4.77
CA ALA A 85 16.29 -39.88 -4.67
C ALA A 85 17.44 -39.08 -5.35
N PRO A 86 17.13 -38.27 -6.38
CA PRO A 86 18.12 -37.48 -7.08
C PRO A 86 18.49 -36.23 -6.27
N TRP A 87 19.65 -35.63 -6.56
CA TRP A 87 20.12 -34.45 -5.84
C TRP A 87 19.14 -33.27 -5.96
N TRP A 88 18.52 -33.08 -7.13
CA TRP A 88 17.55 -32.00 -7.36
C TRP A 88 16.31 -32.15 -6.47
N TRP A 89 15.92 -33.37 -6.11
CA TRP A 89 14.76 -33.61 -5.23
C TRP A 89 15.04 -33.15 -3.81
N ILE A 90 16.26 -33.43 -3.32
CA ILE A 90 16.73 -32.92 -2.02
C ILE A 90 16.80 -31.40 -2.06
N PHE A 91 17.36 -30.84 -3.13
CA PHE A 91 17.43 -29.40 -3.34
C PHE A 91 16.05 -28.74 -3.25
N LEU A 92 15.06 -29.20 -4.02
CA LEU A 92 13.73 -28.60 -4.05
C LEU A 92 13.01 -28.68 -2.69
N LEU A 93 13.09 -29.82 -1.99
CA LEU A 93 12.43 -29.95 -0.69
C LEU A 93 13.11 -29.13 0.40
N VAL A 94 14.45 -29.08 0.41
CA VAL A 94 15.17 -28.25 1.39
C VAL A 94 14.93 -26.77 1.09
N TRP A 95 15.03 -26.35 -0.18
CA TRP A 95 14.81 -24.96 -0.57
C TRP A 95 13.38 -24.51 -0.25
N GLY A 96 12.37 -25.27 -0.67
CA GLY A 96 10.97 -24.96 -0.35
C GLY A 96 10.69 -24.96 1.16
N ALA A 97 11.31 -25.86 1.92
CA ALA A 97 11.19 -25.87 3.37
C ALA A 97 11.86 -24.66 4.04
N THR A 98 13.01 -24.21 3.53
CA THR A 98 13.68 -22.99 4.00
C THR A 98 12.84 -21.74 3.72
N VAL A 99 12.21 -21.66 2.53
CA VAL A 99 11.25 -20.58 2.21
C VAL A 99 10.06 -20.59 3.17
N LEU A 100 9.42 -21.76 3.37
CA LEU A 100 8.32 -21.89 4.33
C LEU A 100 8.74 -21.51 5.75
N ALA A 101 9.92 -21.95 6.20
CA ALA A 101 10.44 -21.62 7.53
C ALA A 101 10.69 -20.11 7.68
N ALA A 102 11.18 -19.42 6.65
CA ALA A 102 11.33 -17.97 6.66
C ALA A 102 9.99 -17.26 6.83
N MET A 103 8.97 -17.67 6.08
CA MET A 103 7.63 -17.04 6.14
C MET A 103 6.92 -17.30 7.47
N ILE A 104 6.99 -18.53 8.00
CA ILE A 104 6.44 -18.88 9.32
C ILE A 104 7.18 -18.08 10.42
N GLY A 105 8.50 -18.06 10.36
CA GLY A 105 9.33 -17.31 11.29
C GLY A 105 9.02 -15.82 11.27
N ARG A 106 8.82 -15.25 10.08
CA ARG A 106 8.47 -13.83 9.91
C ARG A 106 7.10 -13.52 10.49
N THR A 107 6.08 -14.30 10.12
CA THR A 107 4.71 -14.11 10.66
C THR A 107 4.71 -14.17 12.20
N ALA A 108 5.44 -15.12 12.78
CA ALA A 108 5.54 -15.27 14.23
C ALA A 108 6.31 -14.11 14.88
N ALA A 109 7.42 -13.67 14.27
CA ALA A 109 8.20 -12.53 14.74
C ALA A 109 7.39 -11.24 14.69
N ASP A 110 6.72 -10.96 13.57
CA ASP A 110 5.89 -9.76 13.42
C ASP A 110 4.72 -9.76 14.41
N LEU A 111 4.09 -10.93 14.66
CA LEU A 111 3.03 -11.06 15.67
C LEU A 111 3.56 -10.75 17.08
N LEU A 112 4.76 -11.21 17.41
CA LEU A 112 5.39 -10.91 18.70
C LEU A 112 5.78 -9.43 18.79
N ALA A 113 6.26 -8.83 17.70
CA ALA A 113 6.62 -7.42 17.63
C ALA A 113 5.41 -6.52 17.88
N VAL A 114 4.23 -6.83 17.32
CA VAL A 114 3.01 -6.04 17.53
C VAL A 114 2.18 -6.46 18.75
N ALA A 115 2.59 -7.49 19.49
CA ALA A 115 1.85 -7.97 20.66
C ALA A 115 1.58 -6.88 21.73
N PRO A 116 2.52 -5.97 22.05
CA PRO A 116 2.24 -4.84 22.95
C PRO A 116 1.14 -3.91 22.40
N LEU A 117 1.11 -3.68 21.09
CA LEU A 117 0.11 -2.83 20.44
C LEU A 117 -1.27 -3.47 20.47
N LEU A 118 -1.35 -4.78 20.24
CA LEU A 118 -2.59 -5.56 20.37
C LEU A 118 -3.16 -5.55 21.79
N ALA A 119 -2.28 -5.51 22.80
CA ALA A 119 -2.68 -5.44 24.21
C ALA A 119 -3.00 -4.00 24.67
N SER A 120 -2.62 -2.98 23.90
CA SER A 120 -2.89 -1.57 24.23
C SER A 120 -4.38 -1.26 24.11
N PRO A 121 -4.92 -0.27 24.86
CA PRO A 121 -6.31 0.16 24.73
C PRO A 121 -6.70 0.61 23.32
N ALA A 122 -5.74 1.15 22.56
CA ALA A 122 -5.93 1.56 21.17
C ALA A 122 -5.97 0.37 20.18
N GLY A 123 -5.49 -0.81 20.61
CA GLY A 123 -5.42 -2.02 19.78
C GLY A 123 -4.73 -1.80 18.44
N MET A 124 -5.25 -2.43 17.39
CA MET A 124 -4.85 -2.26 15.99
C MET A 124 -5.87 -1.43 15.19
N GLY A 125 -6.40 -0.38 15.83
CA GLY A 125 -7.40 0.49 15.22
C GLY A 125 -8.77 -0.17 15.09
N ALA A 126 -9.35 -0.18 13.89
CA ALA A 126 -10.62 -0.88 13.62
C ALA A 126 -10.46 -2.38 13.28
N LEU A 127 -9.22 -2.84 13.09
CA LEU A 127 -8.94 -4.22 12.71
C LEU A 127 -9.06 -5.18 13.91
N SER A 128 -9.71 -6.32 13.67
CA SER A 128 -9.72 -7.44 14.61
C SER A 128 -8.37 -8.16 14.68
N PHE A 129 -8.18 -8.97 15.71
CA PHE A 129 -7.01 -9.84 15.83
C PHE A 129 -6.88 -10.80 14.63
N ALA A 130 -7.99 -11.32 14.12
CA ALA A 130 -7.98 -12.24 12.97
C ALA A 130 -7.57 -11.53 11.67
N GLU A 131 -8.03 -10.30 11.44
CA GLU A 131 -7.64 -9.47 10.30
C GLU A 131 -6.16 -9.06 10.40
N THR A 132 -5.70 -8.69 11.60
CA THR A 132 -4.29 -8.40 11.88
C THR A 132 -3.42 -9.62 11.56
N LEU A 133 -3.74 -10.79 12.11
CA LEU A 133 -2.99 -12.02 11.86
C LEU A 133 -3.03 -12.42 10.37
N GLY A 134 -4.17 -12.22 9.71
CA GLY A 134 -4.33 -12.41 8.27
C GLY A 134 -3.37 -11.52 7.48
N HIS A 135 -3.29 -10.24 7.81
CA HIS A 135 -2.36 -9.29 7.18
C HIS A 135 -0.89 -9.68 7.41
N LEU A 136 -0.51 -10.06 8.64
CA LEU A 136 0.88 -10.49 8.93
C LEU A 136 1.27 -11.74 8.13
N ALA A 137 0.38 -12.73 8.06
CA ALA A 137 0.61 -13.93 7.29
C ALA A 137 0.65 -13.63 5.78
N TRP A 138 -0.19 -12.72 5.28
CA TRP A 138 -0.16 -12.23 3.91
C TRP A 138 1.17 -11.52 3.57
N ALA A 139 1.59 -10.58 4.43
CA ALA A 139 2.83 -9.81 4.30
C ALA A 139 4.09 -10.69 4.31
N SER A 140 4.06 -11.83 5.02
CA SER A 140 5.17 -12.81 5.01
C SER A 140 5.49 -13.35 3.60
N GLY A 141 4.58 -13.20 2.64
CA GLY A 141 4.79 -13.49 1.22
C GLY A 141 6.01 -12.76 0.63
N PHE A 142 6.23 -11.50 1.03
CA PHE A 142 7.39 -10.71 0.61
C PHE A 142 8.69 -11.32 1.13
N THR A 143 8.74 -11.75 2.39
CA THR A 143 9.87 -12.53 2.92
C THR A 143 10.03 -13.86 2.19
N GLY A 144 8.93 -14.49 1.77
CA GLY A 144 8.95 -15.68 0.94
C GLY A 144 9.65 -15.46 -0.40
N VAL A 145 9.39 -14.34 -1.08
CA VAL A 145 10.08 -13.96 -2.32
C VAL A 145 11.57 -13.75 -2.08
N THR A 146 11.93 -13.02 -1.03
CA THR A 146 13.34 -12.83 -0.65
C THR A 146 14.05 -14.14 -0.34
N ALA A 147 13.43 -15.02 0.45
CA ALA A 147 13.96 -16.34 0.76
C ALA A 147 14.09 -17.22 -0.48
N LEU A 148 13.14 -17.12 -1.42
CA LEU A 148 13.20 -17.84 -2.69
C LEU A 148 14.46 -17.42 -3.46
N LEU A 149 14.73 -16.12 -3.58
CA LEU A 149 15.88 -15.59 -4.32
C LEU A 149 17.22 -15.83 -3.62
N CYS A 150 17.27 -15.75 -2.29
CA CYS A 150 18.53 -15.72 -1.55
C CYS A 150 18.93 -17.07 -0.93
N CYS A 151 17.98 -17.94 -0.55
CA CYS A 151 18.30 -19.13 0.27
C CYS A 151 18.66 -20.40 -0.52
N TRP A 152 18.57 -20.39 -1.86
CA TRP A 152 18.89 -21.56 -2.67
C TRP A 152 20.33 -22.12 -2.48
N PRO A 153 21.39 -21.32 -2.19
CA PRO A 153 22.73 -21.88 -1.99
C PRO A 153 22.83 -22.80 -0.76
N SER A 154 22.04 -22.53 0.29
CA SER A 154 21.95 -23.39 1.47
C SER A 154 21.41 -24.78 1.10
N ALA A 155 20.33 -24.81 0.31
CA ALA A 155 19.72 -26.05 -0.16
C ALA A 155 20.61 -26.81 -1.15
N LEU A 156 21.30 -26.07 -2.04
CA LEU A 156 22.23 -26.66 -3.00
C LEU A 156 23.39 -27.37 -2.29
N THR A 157 23.90 -26.79 -1.21
CA THR A 157 24.97 -27.38 -0.40
C THR A 157 24.56 -28.74 0.17
N ALA A 158 23.35 -28.85 0.75
CA ALA A 158 22.82 -30.12 1.23
C ALA A 158 22.70 -31.17 0.11
N ALA A 159 22.21 -30.75 -1.06
CA ALA A 159 22.01 -31.63 -2.21
C ALA A 159 23.33 -32.15 -2.81
N LEU A 160 24.33 -31.29 -2.96
CA LEU A 160 25.64 -31.66 -3.51
C LEU A 160 26.43 -32.61 -2.59
N LEU A 161 26.36 -32.39 -1.27
CA LEU A 161 26.99 -33.28 -0.29
C LEU A 161 26.32 -34.67 -0.27
N HIS A 162 25.02 -34.76 -0.55
CA HIS A 162 24.35 -36.04 -0.74
C HIS A 162 24.81 -36.76 -2.03
N ARG A 163 24.96 -36.02 -3.14
CA ARG A 163 25.37 -36.58 -4.46
C ARG A 163 26.70 -37.34 -4.37
N ARG A 164 27.69 -36.80 -3.66
CA ARG A 164 29.03 -37.42 -3.52
C ARG A 164 29.01 -38.80 -2.83
N ARG A 165 27.91 -39.18 -2.19
CA ARG A 165 27.81 -40.41 -1.37
C ARG A 165 27.26 -41.63 -2.12
N LYS A 166 26.66 -41.44 -3.31
CA LYS A 166 25.81 -42.46 -3.96
C LYS A 166 26.46 -43.24 -5.11
N ASN A 167 27.78 -43.43 -5.08
CA ASN A 167 28.49 -44.26 -6.07
C ASN A 167 28.40 -45.78 -5.83
N GLY A 168 27.61 -46.25 -4.85
CA GLY A 168 27.33 -47.68 -4.66
C GLY A 168 26.04 -48.12 -5.36
N ARG A 169 26.15 -48.73 -6.55
CA ARG A 169 25.04 -49.37 -7.27
C ARG A 169 24.43 -50.52 -6.45
N THR A 170 23.13 -50.46 -6.18
CA THR A 170 22.27 -51.65 -6.08
C THR A 170 20.88 -51.32 -6.63
N ALA A 171 20.38 -52.22 -7.47
CA ALA A 171 19.11 -52.10 -8.16
C ALA A 171 18.00 -52.71 -7.30
N ASP A 172 16.95 -51.92 -7.03
CA ASP A 172 15.67 -52.46 -6.58
C ASP A 172 14.57 -51.74 -7.35
N THR A 173 14.03 -52.39 -8.37
CA THR A 173 13.04 -51.88 -9.33
C THR A 173 11.62 -52.14 -8.84
N GLU A 174 10.75 -51.13 -8.99
CA GLU A 174 9.32 -51.30 -9.23
C GLU A 174 8.51 -52.21 -8.28
N ASN A 175 8.49 -51.92 -6.98
CA ASN A 175 7.50 -52.57 -6.11
C ASN A 175 6.08 -52.00 -6.39
N PRO A 176 5.12 -52.79 -6.93
CA PRO A 176 3.78 -52.30 -7.28
C PRO A 176 2.97 -51.85 -6.04
N VAL A 177 3.31 -52.34 -4.85
CA VAL A 177 2.68 -51.91 -3.58
C VAL A 177 3.03 -50.46 -3.25
N VAL A 178 4.27 -50.07 -3.49
CA VAL A 178 4.75 -48.69 -3.30
C VAL A 178 4.05 -47.72 -4.25
N ARG A 179 3.95 -48.09 -5.54
CA ARG A 179 3.27 -47.26 -6.55
C ARG A 179 1.77 -47.09 -6.27
N ARG A 180 1.10 -48.14 -5.76
CA ARG A 180 -0.31 -48.05 -5.31
C ARG A 180 -0.48 -47.14 -4.09
N ALA A 181 0.46 -47.16 -3.14
CA ALA A 181 0.43 -46.27 -1.99
C ALA A 181 0.64 -44.80 -2.39
N ASP A 182 1.58 -44.53 -3.30
CA ASP A 182 1.83 -43.18 -3.83
C ASP A 182 0.59 -42.62 -4.53
N ARG A 183 -0.04 -43.42 -5.41
CA ARG A 183 -1.27 -43.01 -6.11
C ARG A 183 -2.41 -42.68 -5.13
N ARG A 184 -2.55 -43.43 -4.04
CA ARG A 184 -3.56 -43.14 -3.00
C ARG A 184 -3.28 -41.82 -2.29
N MET A 185 -2.04 -41.57 -1.89
CA MET A 185 -1.66 -40.31 -1.25
C MET A 185 -1.95 -39.10 -2.15
N VAL A 186 -1.64 -39.21 -3.44
CA VAL A 186 -1.93 -38.14 -4.42
C VAL A 186 -3.43 -37.89 -4.53
N ILE A 187 -4.27 -38.93 -4.55
CA ILE A 187 -5.73 -38.78 -4.59
C ILE A 187 -6.26 -38.14 -3.30
N VAL A 188 -5.81 -38.60 -2.13
CA VAL A 188 -6.25 -38.03 -0.84
C VAL A 188 -5.82 -36.57 -0.71
N TYR A 189 -4.58 -36.26 -1.10
CA TYR A 189 -4.07 -34.90 -1.15
C TYR A 189 -4.93 -34.01 -2.05
N GLY A 190 -5.19 -34.45 -3.29
CA GLY A 190 -6.01 -33.70 -4.24
C GLY A 190 -7.44 -33.46 -3.73
N LEU A 191 -8.09 -34.50 -3.19
CA LEU A 191 -9.45 -34.38 -2.62
C LEU A 191 -9.48 -33.45 -1.40
N ALA A 192 -8.49 -33.54 -0.51
CA ALA A 192 -8.40 -32.67 0.66
C ALA A 192 -8.17 -31.21 0.25
N LEU A 193 -7.27 -30.98 -0.72
CA LEU A 193 -7.01 -29.65 -1.25
C LEU A 193 -8.28 -29.08 -1.89
N VAL A 194 -8.89 -29.78 -2.85
CA VAL A 194 -10.14 -29.36 -3.52
C VAL A 194 -11.27 -29.16 -2.52
N GLY A 195 -11.42 -30.04 -1.52
CA GLY A 195 -12.48 -29.92 -0.51
C GLY A 195 -12.28 -28.70 0.38
N PHE A 196 -11.04 -28.45 0.82
CA PHE A 196 -10.72 -27.31 1.69
C PHE A 196 -10.79 -25.97 0.93
N THR A 197 -10.15 -25.87 -0.24
CA THR A 197 -10.21 -24.65 -1.06
C THR A 197 -11.58 -24.47 -1.73
N GLY A 198 -12.32 -25.55 -1.92
CA GLY A 198 -13.74 -25.56 -2.27
C GLY A 198 -14.59 -24.82 -1.23
N LEU A 199 -14.43 -25.21 0.04
CA LEU A 199 -15.23 -24.71 1.15
C LEU A 199 -14.79 -23.33 1.65
N VAL A 200 -13.49 -23.16 1.87
CA VAL A 200 -12.90 -21.98 2.54
C VAL A 200 -12.32 -20.99 1.54
N GLY A 201 -12.01 -21.44 0.32
CA GLY A 201 -11.40 -20.61 -0.72
C GLY A 201 -12.16 -19.31 -0.97
N PRO A 202 -13.49 -19.31 -1.20
CA PRO A 202 -14.21 -18.07 -1.52
C PRO A 202 -14.04 -16.96 -0.48
N TRP A 203 -13.97 -17.34 0.81
CA TRP A 203 -13.73 -16.40 1.93
C TRP A 203 -12.26 -16.03 2.04
N LEU A 204 -11.36 -17.02 2.09
CA LEU A 204 -9.92 -16.80 2.26
C LEU A 204 -9.33 -16.03 1.07
N GLY A 205 -9.63 -16.46 -0.15
CA GLY A 205 -9.20 -15.79 -1.37
C GLY A 205 -9.83 -14.40 -1.56
N GLY A 206 -11.00 -14.15 -0.95
CA GLY A 206 -11.57 -12.81 -0.87
C GLY A 206 -10.64 -11.85 -0.14
N HIS A 207 -10.10 -12.26 1.01
CA HIS A 207 -9.21 -11.43 1.84
C HIS A 207 -7.74 -11.46 1.38
N TRP A 208 -7.32 -12.49 0.63
CA TRP A 208 -5.92 -12.66 0.24
C TRP A 208 -5.53 -12.00 -1.08
N TRP A 209 -6.49 -11.85 -1.99
CA TRP A 209 -6.28 -11.32 -3.33
C TRP A 209 -6.94 -9.94 -3.44
N ALA A 210 -8.18 -9.87 -3.92
CA ALA A 210 -8.89 -8.61 -4.16
C ALA A 210 -9.21 -7.81 -2.88
N GLY A 211 -9.28 -8.45 -1.71
CA GLY A 211 -9.51 -7.78 -0.42
C GLY A 211 -8.26 -7.63 0.44
N SER A 212 -7.06 -7.87 -0.11
CA SER A 212 -5.80 -7.56 0.58
C SER A 212 -5.48 -6.08 0.44
N SER A 213 -4.43 -5.61 1.14
CA SER A 213 -3.91 -4.24 0.96
C SER A 213 -3.49 -3.93 -0.47
N LEU A 214 -3.20 -4.94 -1.30
CA LEU A 214 -2.87 -4.79 -2.72
C LEU A 214 -4.04 -5.19 -3.65
N GLY A 215 -5.25 -5.28 -3.11
CA GLY A 215 -6.49 -5.57 -3.85
C GLY A 215 -6.71 -4.67 -5.07
N PHE A 216 -6.39 -3.39 -4.93
CA PHE A 216 -6.48 -2.38 -6.00
C PHE A 216 -5.59 -2.67 -7.21
N THR A 217 -4.57 -3.52 -7.07
CA THR A 217 -3.72 -3.97 -8.19
C THR A 217 -4.40 -5.01 -9.08
N TYR A 218 -5.60 -5.49 -8.70
CA TYR A 218 -6.40 -6.43 -9.47
C TYR A 218 -7.50 -5.68 -10.25
N ASP A 219 -7.65 -5.98 -11.54
CA ASP A 219 -8.68 -5.34 -12.37
C ASP A 219 -10.10 -5.73 -11.94
N HIS A 220 -11.04 -4.78 -12.02
CA HIS A 220 -12.44 -4.95 -11.60
C HIS A 220 -13.28 -5.73 -12.63
N GLY A 221 -13.02 -5.56 -13.92
CA GLY A 221 -13.83 -6.14 -15.01
C GLY A 221 -13.69 -7.65 -15.14
N LEU A 222 -12.56 -8.19 -14.69
CA LEU A 222 -12.27 -9.61 -14.58
C LEU A 222 -11.38 -9.78 -13.35
N ARG A 223 -11.95 -9.64 -12.16
CA ARG A 223 -11.28 -10.04 -10.91
C ARG A 223 -10.70 -11.44 -11.16
N LEU A 224 -9.37 -11.48 -11.27
CA LEU A 224 -8.60 -12.52 -11.96
C LEU A 224 -8.77 -13.88 -11.29
N LEU A 225 -8.13 -14.92 -11.85
CA LEU A 225 -8.07 -16.34 -11.45
C LEU A 225 -7.72 -16.60 -9.97
N ALA A 226 -8.43 -15.99 -9.03
CA ALA A 226 -8.32 -16.16 -7.60
C ALA A 226 -9.47 -17.06 -7.17
N PRO A 227 -9.27 -17.96 -6.20
CA PRO A 227 -10.34 -18.76 -5.63
C PRO A 227 -11.21 -17.89 -4.70
N SER A 228 -11.67 -16.72 -5.16
CA SER A 228 -12.49 -15.77 -4.42
C SER A 228 -13.87 -15.62 -5.07
N ARG A 229 -14.87 -15.16 -4.29
CA ARG A 229 -16.19 -14.79 -4.86
C ARG A 229 -16.10 -13.66 -5.87
N ALA A 230 -15.12 -12.79 -5.63
CA ALA A 230 -14.86 -11.59 -6.40
C ALA A 230 -14.57 -11.95 -7.87
N ALA A 231 -13.94 -13.10 -8.15
CA ALA A 231 -13.60 -13.58 -9.49
C ALA A 231 -14.79 -14.16 -10.31
N GLY A 232 -15.99 -14.19 -9.73
CA GLY A 232 -17.14 -14.89 -10.29
C GLY A 232 -16.95 -16.42 -10.30
N VAL A 233 -18.02 -17.16 -10.64
CA VAL A 233 -18.00 -18.64 -10.60
C VAL A 233 -16.95 -19.22 -11.55
N VAL A 234 -16.83 -18.67 -12.76
CA VAL A 234 -15.87 -19.15 -13.77
C VAL A 234 -14.44 -18.89 -13.32
N GLY A 235 -14.11 -17.65 -12.92
CA GLY A 235 -12.77 -17.29 -12.46
C GLY A 235 -12.36 -18.09 -11.22
N TYR A 236 -13.29 -18.29 -10.29
CA TYR A 236 -13.11 -19.16 -9.13
C TYR A 236 -12.75 -20.60 -9.53
N LEU A 237 -13.56 -21.23 -10.41
CA LEU A 237 -13.34 -22.62 -10.82
C LEU A 237 -12.03 -22.79 -11.59
N VAL A 238 -11.67 -21.83 -12.45
CA VAL A 238 -10.39 -21.88 -13.18
C VAL A 238 -9.23 -21.70 -12.22
N GLY A 239 -9.30 -20.74 -11.29
CA GLY A 239 -8.25 -20.53 -10.28
C GLY A 239 -8.06 -21.74 -9.37
N LEU A 240 -9.17 -22.33 -8.91
CA LEU A 240 -9.18 -23.58 -8.14
C LEU A 240 -8.55 -24.73 -8.94
N THR A 241 -8.86 -24.83 -10.24
CA THR A 241 -8.31 -25.87 -11.12
C THR A 241 -6.81 -25.71 -11.31
N ILE A 242 -6.32 -24.49 -11.57
CA ILE A 242 -4.89 -24.20 -11.74
C ILE A 242 -4.13 -24.55 -10.46
N LEU A 243 -4.60 -24.05 -9.30
CA LEU A 243 -4.00 -24.34 -8.01
C LEU A 243 -3.92 -25.85 -7.76
N THR A 244 -5.05 -26.55 -7.89
CA THR A 244 -5.14 -27.97 -7.55
C THR A 244 -4.35 -28.84 -8.54
N ALA A 245 -4.41 -28.55 -9.84
CA ALA A 245 -3.68 -29.29 -10.86
C ALA A 245 -2.16 -29.13 -10.70
N ALA A 246 -1.69 -27.88 -10.53
CA ALA A 246 -0.26 -27.60 -10.31
C ALA A 246 0.24 -28.27 -9.03
N SER A 247 -0.50 -28.13 -7.93
CA SER A 247 -0.17 -28.75 -6.65
C SER A 247 -0.15 -30.29 -6.72
N VAL A 248 -1.16 -30.91 -7.33
CA VAL A 248 -1.22 -32.37 -7.48
C VAL A 248 -0.08 -32.89 -8.36
N ALA A 249 0.25 -32.19 -9.45
CA ALA A 249 1.35 -32.56 -10.34
C ALA A 249 2.70 -32.52 -9.60
N VAL A 250 2.97 -31.43 -8.89
CA VAL A 250 4.20 -31.28 -8.08
C VAL A 250 4.26 -32.33 -6.99
N PHE A 251 3.17 -32.53 -6.25
CA PHE A 251 3.11 -33.53 -5.18
C PHE A 251 3.35 -34.95 -5.71
N ALA A 252 2.77 -35.29 -6.87
CA ALA A 252 2.96 -36.58 -7.52
C ALA A 252 4.41 -36.83 -7.97
N VAL A 253 5.17 -35.77 -8.30
CA VAL A 253 6.61 -35.86 -8.58
C VAL A 253 7.41 -36.05 -7.29
N LEU A 254 7.12 -35.25 -6.26
CA LEU A 254 7.87 -35.26 -5.00
C LEU A 254 7.69 -36.59 -4.23
N VAL A 255 6.49 -37.16 -4.21
CA VAL A 255 6.21 -38.37 -3.40
C VAL A 255 6.94 -39.63 -3.90
N ARG A 256 7.27 -39.70 -5.21
CA ARG A 256 7.90 -40.87 -5.85
C ARG A 256 9.28 -41.20 -5.32
N HIS A 257 9.96 -40.21 -4.74
CA HIS A 257 11.32 -40.36 -4.24
C HIS A 257 11.39 -40.56 -2.72
N ILE A 258 10.25 -40.65 -2.03
CA ILE A 258 10.15 -40.90 -0.58
C ILE A 258 10.24 -42.41 -0.29
N GLY A 259 11.13 -42.78 0.63
CA GLY A 259 11.34 -44.17 1.07
C GLY A 259 10.11 -44.81 1.70
N ALA A 260 9.94 -46.13 1.48
CA ALA A 260 8.73 -46.87 1.87
C ALA A 260 8.48 -46.96 3.39
N ARG A 261 9.52 -46.88 4.23
CA ARG A 261 9.43 -47.14 5.69
C ARG A 261 9.21 -45.89 6.57
N ARG A 262 9.40 -44.67 6.04
CA ARG A 262 9.29 -43.40 6.80
C ARG A 262 8.60 -42.32 5.93
N ARG A 263 7.29 -42.45 5.71
CA ARG A 263 6.56 -41.64 4.71
C ARG A 263 5.86 -40.40 5.23
N ALA A 264 5.38 -40.40 6.47
CA ALA A 264 4.46 -39.35 6.93
C ALA A 264 5.07 -37.94 6.94
N ARG A 265 6.30 -37.78 7.44
CA ARG A 265 6.94 -36.46 7.61
C ARG A 265 7.32 -35.82 6.28
N SER A 266 8.01 -36.56 5.42
CA SER A 266 8.38 -36.06 4.10
C SER A 266 7.18 -35.90 3.15
N ALA A 267 6.12 -36.70 3.31
CA ALA A 267 4.88 -36.50 2.55
C ALA A 267 4.13 -35.24 2.99
N PHE A 268 4.09 -34.94 4.29
CA PHE A 268 3.58 -33.67 4.79
C PHE A 268 4.34 -32.49 4.18
N LEU A 269 5.67 -32.50 4.29
CA LEU A 269 6.51 -31.43 3.76
C LEU A 269 6.36 -31.26 2.25
N ALA A 270 6.36 -32.38 1.50
CA ALA A 270 6.13 -32.36 0.06
C ALA A 270 4.74 -31.82 -0.32
N GLY A 271 3.70 -32.14 0.45
CA GLY A 271 2.35 -31.64 0.24
C GLY A 271 2.24 -30.14 0.50
N TRP A 272 2.90 -29.64 1.55
CA TRP A 272 2.92 -28.20 1.85
C TRP A 272 3.64 -27.44 0.75
N ILE A 273 4.86 -27.85 0.39
CA ILE A 273 5.65 -27.23 -0.69
C ILE A 273 4.93 -27.30 -2.03
N ALA A 274 4.27 -28.42 -2.34
CA ALA A 274 3.48 -28.54 -3.57
C ALA A 274 2.29 -27.57 -3.61
N THR A 275 1.67 -27.31 -2.46
CA THR A 275 0.58 -26.32 -2.36
C THR A 275 1.11 -24.91 -2.57
N THR A 276 2.23 -24.58 -1.92
CA THR A 276 2.90 -23.28 -2.06
C THR A 276 3.37 -23.02 -3.48
N LEU A 277 3.95 -24.03 -4.15
CA LEU A 277 4.33 -23.89 -5.56
C LEU A 277 3.11 -23.79 -6.49
N GLY A 278 2.03 -24.53 -6.22
CA GLY A 278 0.80 -24.40 -6.99
C GLY A 278 0.15 -23.02 -6.86
N ALA A 279 0.19 -22.42 -5.67
CA ALA A 279 -0.30 -21.06 -5.44
C ALA A 279 0.62 -19.99 -6.06
N SER A 280 1.94 -20.23 -6.09
CA SER A 280 2.89 -19.43 -6.88
C SER A 280 2.57 -19.48 -8.38
N VAL A 281 2.30 -20.67 -8.93
CA VAL A 281 1.86 -20.83 -10.34
C VAL A 281 0.54 -20.11 -10.60
N LEU A 282 -0.38 -20.10 -9.62
CA LEU A 282 -1.62 -19.34 -9.73
C LEU A 282 -1.35 -17.83 -9.84
N GLY A 283 -0.45 -17.28 -9.02
CA GLY A 283 -0.02 -15.88 -9.12
C GLY A 283 0.58 -15.53 -10.48
N LEU A 284 1.43 -16.40 -11.05
CA LEU A 284 1.95 -16.23 -12.42
C LEU A 284 0.84 -16.30 -13.48
N ALA A 285 -0.12 -17.22 -13.33
CA ALA A 285 -1.23 -17.33 -14.26
C ALA A 285 -2.10 -16.07 -14.26
N GLN A 286 -2.28 -15.44 -13.09
CA GLN A 286 -2.97 -14.15 -12.98
C GLN A 286 -2.20 -13.03 -13.69
N LEU A 287 -0.86 -13.01 -13.59
CA LEU A 287 -0.03 -12.08 -14.36
C LEU A 287 -0.21 -12.29 -15.87
N LEU A 288 -0.26 -13.54 -16.34
CA LEU A 288 -0.44 -13.83 -17.76
C LEU A 288 -1.82 -13.38 -18.27
N ALA A 289 -2.86 -13.47 -17.43
CA ALA A 289 -4.18 -12.98 -17.76
C ALA A 289 -4.23 -11.43 -17.89
N LEU A 290 -3.30 -10.71 -17.27
CA LEU A 290 -3.19 -9.24 -17.39
C LEU A 290 -2.57 -8.78 -18.72
N LEU A 291 -1.77 -9.63 -19.40
CA LEU A 291 -1.10 -9.31 -20.68
C LEU A 291 -2.07 -8.91 -21.81
N GLY A 292 -3.37 -9.21 -21.67
CA GLY A 292 -4.42 -8.88 -22.65
C GLY A 292 -5.36 -7.75 -22.24
N THR A 293 -5.15 -7.11 -21.07
CA THR A 293 -6.07 -6.09 -20.57
C THR A 293 -5.76 -4.70 -21.15
N PRO A 294 -6.78 -3.91 -21.55
CA PRO A 294 -6.57 -2.55 -22.07
C PRO A 294 -6.39 -1.50 -20.97
N SER A 295 -6.45 -1.87 -19.68
CA SER A 295 -6.40 -0.92 -18.56
C SER A 295 -5.04 -0.20 -18.48
N PRO A 296 -5.02 1.14 -18.36
CA PRO A 296 -3.77 1.89 -18.13
C PRO A 296 -3.02 1.44 -16.87
N ALA A 297 -3.74 0.99 -15.83
CA ALA A 297 -3.18 0.45 -14.59
C ALA A 297 -2.37 -0.84 -14.84
N ASP A 298 -2.83 -1.67 -15.78
CA ASP A 298 -2.32 -3.03 -16.00
C ASP A 298 -1.46 -3.15 -17.26
N ARG A 299 -1.39 -2.07 -18.07
CA ARG A 299 -0.62 -2.04 -19.32
C ARG A 299 0.87 -2.24 -19.06
N LEU A 300 1.40 -3.30 -19.66
CA LEU A 300 2.83 -3.60 -19.70
C LEU A 300 3.47 -2.74 -20.80
N GLY A 301 4.07 -1.62 -20.40
CA GLY A 301 4.76 -0.68 -21.30
C GLY A 301 6.27 -0.89 -21.32
N GLY A 302 7.01 0.08 -21.88
CA GLY A 302 8.48 0.09 -21.87
C GLY A 302 9.12 0.33 -20.50
N ASP A 303 8.33 0.33 -19.41
CA ASP A 303 8.81 0.54 -18.06
C ASP A 303 8.96 -0.75 -17.24
N ARG A 304 9.63 -0.65 -16.10
CA ARG A 304 9.95 -1.79 -15.22
C ARG A 304 8.77 -2.26 -14.36
N TRP A 305 7.55 -1.83 -14.66
CA TRP A 305 6.34 -2.14 -13.89
C TRP A 305 6.05 -3.63 -13.76
N TRP A 306 6.35 -4.38 -14.81
CA TRP A 306 6.19 -5.83 -14.84
C TRP A 306 6.97 -6.53 -13.71
N ILE A 307 8.09 -5.95 -13.25
CA ILE A 307 8.87 -6.48 -12.13
C ILE A 307 8.06 -6.38 -10.84
N SER A 308 7.47 -5.21 -10.56
CA SER A 308 6.62 -5.01 -9.39
C SER A 308 5.42 -5.94 -9.41
N LEU A 309 4.75 -6.09 -10.56
CA LEU A 309 3.63 -7.03 -10.70
C LEU A 309 4.05 -8.49 -10.43
N VAL A 310 5.18 -8.94 -10.98
CA VAL A 310 5.70 -10.30 -10.69
C VAL A 310 5.93 -10.47 -9.20
N LEU A 311 6.62 -9.53 -8.55
CA LEU A 311 6.93 -9.63 -7.12
C LEU A 311 5.65 -9.66 -6.26
N ILE A 312 4.67 -8.82 -6.55
CA ILE A 312 3.37 -8.77 -5.87
C ILE A 312 2.63 -10.11 -6.03
N ARG A 313 2.45 -10.58 -7.27
CA ARG A 313 1.72 -11.84 -7.52
C ARG A 313 2.42 -13.05 -6.92
N GLN A 314 3.76 -13.04 -6.88
CA GLN A 314 4.54 -14.06 -6.21
C GLN A 314 4.36 -14.02 -4.69
N ALA A 315 4.40 -12.85 -4.07
CA ALA A 315 4.20 -12.69 -2.64
C ALA A 315 2.81 -13.21 -2.22
N ASP A 316 1.76 -12.80 -2.94
CA ASP A 316 0.38 -13.23 -2.69
C ASP A 316 0.22 -14.76 -2.84
N GLY A 317 0.77 -15.34 -3.91
CA GLY A 317 0.72 -16.78 -4.14
C GLY A 317 1.46 -17.58 -3.08
N LEU A 318 2.66 -17.13 -2.68
CA LEU A 318 3.44 -17.80 -1.63
C LEU A 318 2.71 -17.77 -0.29
N SER A 319 2.22 -16.60 0.15
CA SER A 319 1.52 -16.46 1.44
C SER A 319 0.18 -17.20 1.46
N TYR A 320 -0.54 -17.24 0.34
CA TYR A 320 -1.76 -18.04 0.21
C TYR A 320 -1.45 -19.53 0.38
N GLY A 321 -0.39 -19.99 -0.28
CA GLY A 321 0.08 -21.36 -0.20
C GLY A 321 0.61 -21.76 1.17
N LEU A 322 1.16 -20.81 1.94
CA LEU A 322 1.56 -21.02 3.34
C LEU A 322 0.35 -21.47 4.18
N VAL A 323 -0.77 -20.74 4.09
CA VAL A 323 -1.98 -21.02 4.88
C VAL A 323 -2.70 -22.28 4.40
N VAL A 324 -2.95 -22.38 3.09
CA VAL A 324 -3.70 -23.51 2.51
C VAL A 324 -2.92 -24.81 2.58
N GLY A 325 -1.60 -24.75 2.39
CA GLY A 325 -0.74 -25.93 2.32
C GLY A 325 -0.65 -26.71 3.62
N GLY A 326 -0.70 -26.04 4.77
CA GLY A 326 -0.69 -26.71 6.07
C GLY A 326 -1.88 -27.66 6.27
N VAL A 327 -3.07 -27.23 5.84
CA VAL A 327 -4.31 -28.03 5.97
C VAL A 327 -4.32 -29.20 5.00
N ALA A 328 -4.01 -28.95 3.71
CA ALA A 328 -3.96 -30.00 2.70
C ALA A 328 -2.89 -31.07 3.01
N ALA A 329 -1.72 -30.64 3.50
CA ALA A 329 -0.66 -31.55 3.95
C ALA A 329 -1.06 -32.36 5.19
N GLY A 330 -1.79 -31.75 6.14
CA GLY A 330 -2.27 -32.43 7.34
C GLY A 330 -3.20 -33.62 7.04
N ALA A 331 -4.07 -33.48 6.05
CA ALA A 331 -4.97 -34.56 5.60
C ALA A 331 -4.22 -35.79 5.05
N VAL A 332 -3.08 -35.58 4.39
CA VAL A 332 -2.22 -36.67 3.90
C VAL A 332 -1.63 -37.47 5.05
N VAL A 333 -1.19 -36.81 6.13
CA VAL A 333 -0.67 -37.47 7.32
C VAL A 333 -1.75 -38.33 7.97
N LEU A 334 -2.95 -37.78 8.17
CA LEU A 334 -4.08 -38.52 8.71
C LEU A 334 -4.37 -39.77 7.87
N SER A 335 -4.35 -39.69 6.54
CA SER A 335 -4.56 -40.86 5.67
C SER A 335 -3.46 -41.93 5.74
N ALA A 336 -2.21 -41.53 6.00
CA ALA A 336 -1.06 -42.42 6.11
C ALA A 336 -1.05 -43.22 7.42
N PHE A 337 -1.66 -42.69 8.48
CA PHE A 337 -1.81 -43.38 9.76
C PHE A 337 -2.86 -44.51 9.74
N TRP A 338 -3.77 -44.52 8.77
CA TRP A 338 -4.92 -45.42 8.80
C TRP A 338 -4.63 -46.86 8.38
N ARG A 339 -3.45 -47.21 7.81
CA ARG A 339 -3.00 -48.61 7.66
C ARG A 339 -1.47 -48.77 7.65
N PRO A 340 -0.88 -49.66 8.47
CA PRO A 340 0.53 -50.01 8.34
C PRO A 340 0.77 -50.70 7.00
N ILE A 341 1.76 -50.22 6.24
CA ILE A 341 2.26 -50.84 4.99
C ILE A 341 3.21 -52.01 5.30
N SER A 342 3.05 -52.67 6.46
CA SER A 342 3.74 -53.93 6.76
C SER A 342 2.83 -55.09 6.33
N GLY A 343 3.23 -55.78 5.27
CA GLY A 343 2.55 -56.97 4.74
C GLY A 343 2.63 -58.21 5.65
N ARG A 344 2.42 -58.07 6.96
CA ARG A 344 2.17 -59.21 7.85
C ARG A 344 0.79 -59.07 8.47
N PRO A 345 -0.20 -59.88 8.04
CA PRO A 345 -1.45 -59.97 8.76
C PRO A 345 -1.16 -60.66 10.09
N THR A 346 -1.26 -59.94 11.21
CA THR A 346 -1.50 -60.63 12.49
C THR A 346 -2.91 -61.21 12.40
N SER A 347 -3.00 -62.52 12.57
CA SER A 347 -4.19 -63.35 12.36
C SER A 347 -5.36 -63.06 13.32
N ALA A 348 -5.28 -62.04 14.17
CA ALA A 348 -6.28 -61.80 15.22
C ALA A 348 -7.21 -60.58 14.98
N GLY A 349 -7.08 -59.82 13.89
CA GLY A 349 -7.86 -58.58 13.67
C GLY A 349 -8.77 -58.56 12.44
N ARG A 350 -9.01 -59.72 11.79
CA ARG A 350 -9.47 -59.74 10.39
C ARG A 350 -10.98 -59.72 10.13
N LEU A 351 -11.84 -59.59 11.14
CA LEU A 351 -13.29 -59.75 10.92
C LEU A 351 -14.22 -58.60 11.36
N ILE A 352 -13.76 -57.52 12.00
CA ILE A 352 -14.70 -56.50 12.52
C ILE A 352 -14.65 -55.14 11.80
N ALA A 353 -13.58 -54.78 11.09
CA ALA A 353 -13.44 -53.39 10.59
C ALA A 353 -13.63 -53.15 9.08
N LEU A 354 -13.89 -54.18 8.26
CA LEU A 354 -13.76 -54.06 6.79
C LEU A 354 -15.06 -54.19 5.97
N ARG A 355 -16.21 -54.43 6.60
CA ARG A 355 -17.49 -54.56 5.89
C ARG A 355 -18.39 -53.31 5.88
N ARG A 356 -18.05 -52.24 6.62
CA ARG A 356 -18.88 -51.01 6.72
C ARG A 356 -18.45 -49.82 5.87
N VAL A 357 -17.35 -49.89 5.11
CA VAL A 357 -16.82 -48.73 4.36
C VAL A 357 -16.88 -48.95 2.84
N ARG A 358 -18.03 -49.44 2.34
CA ARG A 358 -18.38 -49.32 0.90
C ARG A 358 -18.98 -47.96 0.54
N GLY A 359 -19.28 -47.13 1.54
CA GLY A 359 -19.91 -45.82 1.36
C GLY A 359 -18.95 -44.63 1.19
N LEU A 360 -17.62 -44.82 1.27
CA LEU A 360 -16.66 -43.71 1.20
C LEU A 360 -16.58 -43.00 -0.17
N PRO A 361 -16.65 -43.69 -1.33
CA PRO A 361 -16.73 -42.98 -2.61
C PRO A 361 -18.08 -42.26 -2.77
N THR A 362 -19.18 -42.82 -2.28
CA THR A 362 -20.51 -42.16 -2.30
C THR A 362 -20.61 -40.99 -1.32
N LEU A 363 -19.96 -41.04 -0.15
CA LEU A 363 -19.85 -39.93 0.80
C LEU A 363 -18.90 -38.85 0.28
N ALA A 364 -17.82 -39.22 -0.41
CA ALA A 364 -16.93 -38.27 -1.07
C ALA A 364 -17.61 -37.60 -2.28
N SER A 365 -18.44 -38.32 -3.04
CA SER A 365 -19.27 -37.75 -4.11
C SER A 365 -20.40 -36.87 -3.56
N LEU A 366 -21.03 -37.24 -2.43
CA LEU A 366 -22.04 -36.43 -1.76
C LEU A 366 -21.42 -35.17 -1.13
N ALA A 367 -20.24 -35.28 -0.52
CA ALA A 367 -19.45 -34.14 -0.05
C ALA A 367 -18.98 -33.27 -1.22
N PHE A 368 -18.57 -33.85 -2.36
CA PHE A 368 -18.22 -33.10 -3.56
C PHE A 368 -19.41 -32.33 -4.14
N VAL A 369 -20.62 -32.92 -4.13
CA VAL A 369 -21.86 -32.24 -4.54
C VAL A 369 -22.30 -31.17 -3.53
N LEU A 370 -22.18 -31.42 -2.22
CA LEU A 370 -22.45 -30.43 -1.16
C LEU A 370 -21.44 -29.27 -1.16
N ILE A 371 -20.16 -29.54 -1.45
CA ILE A 371 -19.09 -28.53 -1.56
C ILE A 371 -19.22 -27.73 -2.86
N LEU A 372 -19.69 -28.32 -3.97
CA LEU A 372 -20.08 -27.59 -5.19
C LEU A 372 -21.37 -26.78 -5.02
N ALA A 373 -22.30 -27.22 -4.16
CA ALA A 373 -23.57 -26.52 -3.89
C ALA A 373 -23.45 -25.43 -2.82
N ALA A 374 -22.44 -25.48 -1.94
CA ALA A 374 -22.18 -24.46 -0.92
C ALA A 374 -22.00 -23.03 -1.47
N PRO A 375 -21.30 -22.77 -2.59
CA PRO A 375 -21.23 -21.43 -3.18
C PRO A 375 -22.55 -20.94 -3.80
N LEU A 376 -23.53 -21.83 -4.04
CA LEU A 376 -24.88 -21.47 -4.51
C LEU A 376 -25.85 -21.14 -3.35
N ALA A 377 -25.58 -21.63 -2.14
CA ALA A 377 -26.40 -21.39 -0.94
C ALA A 377 -25.95 -20.18 -0.10
N LEU A 378 -24.77 -19.61 -0.41
CA LEU A 378 -24.26 -18.39 0.20
C LEU A 378 -24.48 -17.23 -0.77
N SER A 379 -25.70 -16.70 -0.78
CA SER A 379 -26.07 -15.43 -1.40
C SER A 379 -25.13 -14.28 -0.96
N PRO A 380 -25.01 -13.20 -1.73
CA PRO A 380 -23.95 -12.21 -1.57
C PRO A 380 -24.20 -11.38 -0.31
N THR A 381 -23.41 -11.62 0.73
CA THR A 381 -23.10 -10.57 1.70
C THR A 381 -21.65 -10.23 1.50
N GLU A 382 -21.40 -9.18 0.71
CA GLU A 382 -20.18 -8.40 0.85
C GLU A 382 -20.00 -8.07 2.33
N PRO A 383 -18.84 -8.32 2.96
CA PRO A 383 -18.48 -7.53 4.12
C PRO A 383 -18.03 -6.16 3.61
N SER A 384 -18.94 -5.39 3.01
CA SER A 384 -18.80 -3.94 3.02
C SER A 384 -19.10 -3.53 4.47
N ARG A 385 -18.05 -3.46 5.29
CA ARG A 385 -18.11 -2.97 6.68
C ARG A 385 -18.23 -1.45 6.78
N ILE A 386 -18.53 -0.77 5.68
CA ILE A 386 -19.13 0.56 5.75
C ILE A 386 -20.61 0.30 5.52
N GLY A 387 -21.42 0.50 6.57
CA GLY A 387 -22.87 0.48 6.46
C GLY A 387 -23.27 1.39 5.30
N ARG A 388 -23.77 0.78 4.22
CA ARG A 388 -24.58 1.47 3.21
C ARG A 388 -25.91 1.79 3.88
N ASP A 389 -25.88 2.76 4.80
CA ASP A 389 -27.08 3.49 5.16
C ASP A 389 -27.27 4.53 4.06
N ASP A 390 -28.22 4.29 3.17
CA ASP A 390 -28.73 5.21 2.15
C ASP A 390 -29.41 6.47 2.78
N LEU A 391 -28.91 6.94 3.92
CA LEU A 391 -29.46 8.00 4.75
C LEU A 391 -28.37 8.91 5.33
N LEU A 392 -27.47 9.41 4.47
CA LEU A 392 -26.82 10.70 4.70
C LEU A 392 -27.17 11.63 3.53
N LEU A 393 -28.48 11.82 3.36
CA LEU A 393 -29.02 12.94 2.61
C LEU A 393 -28.53 14.23 3.30
N ALA A 394 -27.89 15.09 2.50
CA ALA A 394 -27.56 16.49 2.75
C ALA A 394 -27.94 16.99 4.15
N GLU A 395 -26.94 17.22 5.00
CA GLU A 395 -27.19 17.94 6.25
C GLU A 395 -27.83 19.30 5.93
N PRO A 396 -28.87 19.71 6.67
CA PRO A 396 -29.56 20.96 6.40
C PRO A 396 -28.57 22.13 6.42
N GLY A 397 -28.49 22.83 5.29
CA GLY A 397 -27.61 23.97 5.10
C GLY A 397 -27.77 24.99 6.21
N LEU A 398 -26.65 25.29 6.88
CA LEU A 398 -26.56 26.38 7.84
C LEU A 398 -26.78 27.74 7.14
N PRO A 399 -27.22 28.77 7.89
CA PRO A 399 -27.60 30.06 7.31
C PRO A 399 -26.42 30.76 6.64
N GLN A 400 -26.71 31.55 5.60
CA GLN A 400 -25.74 32.41 4.95
C GLN A 400 -25.17 33.45 5.92
N GLY A 401 -23.84 33.57 5.92
CA GLY A 401 -23.13 34.69 6.53
C GLY A 401 -22.08 34.30 7.58
N THR A 402 -21.04 33.56 7.18
CA THR A 402 -19.62 33.66 7.59
C THR A 402 -18.82 32.46 7.06
N GLY A 403 -18.14 32.61 5.91
CA GLY A 403 -17.15 31.63 5.42
C GLY A 403 -17.55 30.79 4.20
N LEU A 404 -16.56 30.04 3.68
CA LEU A 404 -16.67 29.11 2.55
C LEU A 404 -17.62 27.94 2.88
N PRO A 405 -18.26 27.28 1.89
CA PRO A 405 -19.06 26.08 2.13
C PRO A 405 -18.26 24.99 2.85
N ARG A 406 -18.85 24.35 3.86
CA ARG A 406 -18.21 23.23 4.57
C ARG A 406 -17.97 22.07 3.61
N LEU A 407 -16.78 21.47 3.66
CA LEU A 407 -16.45 20.31 2.83
C LEU A 407 -16.71 18.99 3.56
N THR A 408 -17.05 17.97 2.80
CA THR A 408 -17.26 16.60 3.27
C THR A 408 -16.94 15.61 2.16
N VAL A 409 -16.99 14.31 2.46
CA VAL A 409 -16.88 13.25 1.46
C VAL A 409 -18.27 12.68 1.22
N HIS A 410 -18.73 12.76 -0.03
CA HIS A 410 -19.96 12.10 -0.44
C HIS A 410 -19.68 10.64 -0.77
N PRO A 411 -20.39 9.70 -0.13
CA PRO A 411 -20.24 8.29 -0.44
C PRO A 411 -20.67 8.00 -1.89
N GLY A 412 -20.02 7.04 -2.52
CA GLY A 412 -20.28 6.64 -3.90
C GLY A 412 -19.20 5.71 -4.44
N GLU A 413 -19.34 5.30 -5.70
CA GLU A 413 -18.34 4.49 -6.40
C GLU A 413 -17.79 5.26 -7.62
N PRO A 414 -16.67 6.01 -7.46
CA PRO A 414 -15.94 6.29 -6.20
C PRO A 414 -16.59 7.41 -5.38
N ALA A 415 -16.23 7.50 -4.09
CA ALA A 415 -16.59 8.63 -3.25
C ALA A 415 -15.88 9.90 -3.73
N VAL A 416 -16.49 11.06 -3.48
CA VAL A 416 -15.99 12.35 -4.00
C VAL A 416 -15.97 13.39 -2.90
N LEU A 417 -14.97 14.27 -2.96
CA LEU A 417 -14.98 15.47 -2.13
C LEU A 417 -16.12 16.38 -2.60
N GLY A 418 -16.89 16.90 -1.66
CA GLY A 418 -18.01 17.78 -1.95
C GLY A 418 -18.31 18.73 -0.82
N THR A 419 -19.32 19.56 -1.02
CA THR A 419 -19.81 20.48 0.00
C THR A 419 -20.96 19.85 0.79
N ALA A 420 -21.20 20.32 2.02
CA ALA A 420 -22.31 19.84 2.84
C ALA A 420 -23.69 19.95 2.16
N ASP A 421 -23.86 20.91 1.24
CA ASP A 421 -25.07 21.10 0.44
C ASP A 421 -25.18 20.15 -0.78
N GLY A 422 -24.23 19.24 -1.00
CA GLY A 422 -24.35 18.15 -1.98
C GLY A 422 -23.67 18.36 -3.34
N ARG A 423 -22.81 19.38 -3.48
CA ARG A 423 -22.06 19.63 -4.73
C ARG A 423 -20.71 18.94 -4.68
N ALA A 424 -20.28 18.31 -5.76
CA ALA A 424 -18.92 17.83 -5.93
C ALA A 424 -17.95 19.03 -6.06
N VAL A 425 -16.79 18.96 -5.41
CA VAL A 425 -15.79 20.03 -5.38
C VAL A 425 -14.48 19.54 -5.99
N LEU A 426 -13.91 20.33 -6.89
CA LEU A 426 -12.55 20.11 -7.40
C LEU A 426 -11.62 21.16 -6.79
N LEU A 427 -10.88 20.77 -5.75
CA LEU A 427 -9.89 21.64 -5.12
C LEU A 427 -8.59 21.68 -5.94
N ARG A 428 -8.33 22.81 -6.63
CA ARG A 428 -7.07 23.06 -7.37
C ARG A 428 -6.31 24.20 -6.76
N GLY A 429 -5.00 24.04 -6.61
CA GLY A 429 -4.18 25.09 -6.03
C GLY A 429 -2.72 24.71 -5.95
N VAL A 430 -2.04 25.24 -4.93
CA VAL A 430 -0.59 25.13 -4.75
C VAL A 430 -0.23 24.67 -3.35
N ASN A 431 0.95 24.07 -3.23
CA ASN A 431 1.61 23.85 -1.96
C ASN A 431 2.24 25.16 -1.46
N VAL A 432 2.16 25.39 -0.17
CA VAL A 432 2.82 26.50 0.54
C VAL A 432 3.78 25.88 1.54
N SER A 433 5.06 25.88 1.19
CA SER A 433 6.13 25.19 1.93
C SER A 433 6.73 26.00 3.09
N ASP A 434 6.40 27.29 3.23
CA ASP A 434 7.12 28.19 4.15
C ASP A 434 6.28 28.73 5.31
N LEU A 435 5.85 27.82 6.17
CA LEU A 435 5.87 28.12 7.61
C LEU A 435 7.19 27.66 8.25
N LEU A 436 8.24 27.35 7.47
CA LEU A 436 9.53 26.83 7.98
C LEU A 436 10.59 27.92 8.26
N ALA A 437 10.55 29.08 7.61
CA ALA A 437 11.72 29.98 7.59
C ALA A 437 11.61 31.30 8.38
N GLY A 438 10.50 31.57 9.08
CA GLY A 438 10.30 32.87 9.77
C GLY A 438 10.20 34.06 8.79
N ALA A 439 9.34 35.03 9.10
CA ALA A 439 9.17 36.31 8.40
C ALA A 439 8.80 36.33 6.89
N ALA A 440 8.86 35.23 6.13
CA ALA A 440 8.48 35.15 4.71
C ALA A 440 7.19 34.33 4.46
N GLY A 441 6.16 34.56 5.29
CA GLY A 441 4.85 33.94 5.08
C GLY A 441 4.21 34.43 3.77
N VAL A 442 3.41 33.57 3.12
CA VAL A 442 2.56 33.98 1.99
C VAL A 442 1.66 35.12 2.44
N GLY A 443 2.04 36.35 2.09
CA GLY A 443 1.27 37.53 2.44
C GLY A 443 -0.08 37.58 1.71
N GLU A 444 -0.99 38.42 2.20
CA GLU A 444 -2.33 38.60 1.62
C GLU A 444 -2.29 38.94 0.12
N GLY A 445 -1.27 39.70 -0.34
CA GLY A 445 -1.05 39.98 -1.77
C GLY A 445 -0.77 38.72 -2.61
N SER A 446 -0.04 37.76 -2.07
CA SER A 446 0.25 36.48 -2.74
C SER A 446 -0.99 35.58 -2.80
N LEU A 447 -1.80 35.56 -1.74
CA LEU A 447 -3.10 34.85 -1.72
C LEU A 447 -4.07 35.46 -2.74
N ALA A 448 -4.15 36.79 -2.81
CA ALA A 448 -4.94 37.49 -3.82
C ALA A 448 -4.48 37.16 -5.24
N ALA A 449 -3.16 37.07 -5.49
CA ALA A 449 -2.61 36.69 -6.79
C ALA A 449 -2.92 35.23 -7.15
N LEU A 450 -2.86 34.30 -6.19
CA LEU A 450 -3.25 32.91 -6.38
C LEU A 450 -4.74 32.77 -6.70
N ALA A 451 -5.60 33.47 -5.94
CA ALA A 451 -7.03 33.51 -6.19
C ALA A 451 -7.37 34.13 -7.55
N ALA A 452 -6.64 35.17 -7.96
CA ALA A 452 -6.77 35.78 -9.29
C ALA A 452 -6.30 34.85 -10.44
N ARG A 453 -5.55 33.80 -10.13
CA ARG A 453 -5.23 32.70 -11.06
C ARG A 453 -6.23 31.54 -10.91
N GLY A 454 -7.30 31.69 -10.13
CA GLY A 454 -8.32 30.68 -9.97
C GLY A 454 -7.99 29.57 -8.96
N ALA A 455 -6.97 29.74 -8.11
CA ALA A 455 -6.72 28.78 -7.03
C ALA A 455 -7.93 28.73 -6.08
N GLY A 456 -8.38 27.51 -5.77
CA GLY A 456 -9.45 27.25 -4.80
C GLY A 456 -8.95 26.67 -3.48
N VAL A 457 -7.68 26.26 -3.40
CA VAL A 457 -7.08 25.69 -2.19
C VAL A 457 -5.59 26.06 -2.06
N ILE A 458 -5.09 26.12 -0.83
CA ILE A 458 -3.67 26.01 -0.52
C ILE A 458 -3.44 24.80 0.39
N ARG A 459 -2.39 24.02 0.11
CA ARG A 459 -1.91 22.99 1.04
C ARG A 459 -0.75 23.56 1.83
N VAL A 460 -0.97 23.77 3.13
CA VAL A 460 -0.02 24.45 4.01
C VAL A 460 0.74 23.40 4.80
N GLY A 461 2.07 23.40 4.63
CA GLY A 461 2.97 22.61 5.43
C GLY A 461 3.07 23.15 6.85
N VAL A 462 2.61 22.38 7.84
CA VAL A 462 2.74 22.66 9.27
C VAL A 462 3.91 21.85 9.81
N SER A 463 4.92 22.51 10.37
CA SER A 463 6.06 21.82 10.98
C SER A 463 5.67 21.30 12.35
N TRP A 464 5.87 20.00 12.59
CA TRP A 464 5.69 19.43 13.93
C TRP A 464 6.64 20.09 14.93
N HIS A 465 7.91 20.26 14.56
CA HIS A 465 8.92 20.89 15.40
C HIS A 465 8.57 22.32 15.84
N ARG A 466 8.01 23.14 14.94
CA ARG A 466 7.59 24.51 15.30
C ARG A 466 6.32 24.54 16.11
N LEU A 467 5.39 23.62 15.85
CA LEU A 467 4.11 23.58 16.55
C LEU A 467 4.22 23.01 17.95
N GLU A 468 5.11 22.04 18.15
CA GLU A 468 5.40 21.43 19.45
C GLU A 468 6.93 21.48 19.71
N PRO A 469 7.48 22.68 20.00
CA PRO A 469 8.92 22.88 20.18
C PRO A 469 9.49 22.15 21.40
N GLU A 470 8.64 21.81 22.37
CA GLU A 470 8.98 20.90 23.46
C GLU A 470 7.89 19.83 23.57
N PRO A 471 8.22 18.56 23.88
CA PRO A 471 7.23 17.50 24.01
C PRO A 471 6.09 17.88 24.98
N GLY A 472 4.86 17.88 24.47
CA GLY A 472 3.64 18.25 25.18
C GLY A 472 3.32 19.74 25.22
N HIS A 473 4.18 20.61 24.67
CA HIS A 473 4.01 22.06 24.73
C HIS A 473 3.77 22.64 23.33
N VAL A 474 2.54 23.09 23.09
CA VAL A 474 2.15 23.71 21.81
C VAL A 474 2.56 25.18 21.78
N ASP A 475 3.21 25.61 20.70
CA ASP A 475 3.51 27.02 20.44
C ASP A 475 2.25 27.76 19.98
N GLU A 476 1.63 28.49 20.91
CA GLU A 476 0.42 29.28 20.65
C GLU A 476 0.65 30.43 19.66
N ALA A 477 1.87 30.97 19.57
CA ALA A 477 2.19 32.03 18.61
C ALA A 477 2.20 31.46 17.18
N TYR A 478 2.83 30.30 16.99
CA TYR A 478 2.79 29.60 15.71
C TYR A 478 1.37 29.14 15.33
N LEU A 479 0.58 28.66 16.31
CA LEU A 479 -0.83 28.33 16.07
C LEU A 479 -1.64 29.57 15.63
N ALA A 480 -1.36 30.74 16.21
CA ALA A 480 -1.99 31.99 15.79
C ALA A 480 -1.58 32.42 14.37
N GLU A 481 -0.33 32.17 13.95
CA GLU A 481 0.12 32.37 12.55
C GLU A 481 -0.69 31.50 11.57
N ILE A 482 -0.89 30.23 11.91
CA ILE A 482 -1.71 29.30 11.10
C ILE A 482 -3.15 29.82 10.99
N ARG A 483 -3.75 30.24 12.11
CA ARG A 483 -5.11 30.79 12.14
C ARG A 483 -5.22 32.04 11.24
N ALA A 484 -4.27 32.96 11.36
CA ALA A 484 -4.25 34.18 10.55
C ALA A 484 -4.13 33.88 9.05
N LEU A 485 -3.33 32.88 8.65
CA LEU A 485 -3.22 32.45 7.26
C LEU A 485 -4.52 31.85 6.74
N VAL A 486 -5.18 30.99 7.53
CA VAL A 486 -6.49 30.41 7.17
C VAL A 486 -7.53 31.52 6.98
N ASP A 487 -7.60 32.49 7.89
CA ASP A 487 -8.53 33.60 7.80
C ASP A 487 -8.24 34.53 6.61
N GLN A 488 -6.96 34.74 6.28
CA GLN A 488 -6.54 35.48 5.08
C GLN A 488 -6.94 34.74 3.80
N ALA A 489 -6.68 33.44 3.71
CA ALA A 489 -7.07 32.62 2.55
C ALA A 489 -8.60 32.62 2.35
N ALA A 490 -9.36 32.52 3.45
CA ALA A 490 -10.82 32.56 3.44
C ALA A 490 -11.39 33.85 2.82
N ARG A 491 -10.76 35.01 3.06
CA ARG A 491 -11.17 36.29 2.46
C ARG A 491 -11.06 36.31 0.94
N HIS A 492 -10.24 35.44 0.36
CA HIS A 492 -10.06 35.27 -1.08
C HIS A 492 -10.80 34.04 -1.64
N GLU A 493 -11.73 33.45 -0.88
CA GLU A 493 -12.43 32.21 -1.22
C GLU A 493 -11.48 31.00 -1.45
N VAL A 494 -10.31 30.99 -0.81
CA VAL A 494 -9.34 29.89 -0.91
C VAL A 494 -9.42 29.02 0.34
N TYR A 495 -9.63 27.72 0.16
CA TYR A 495 -9.60 26.75 1.26
C TYR A 495 -8.16 26.45 1.72
N THR A 496 -8.00 25.98 2.95
CA THR A 496 -6.71 25.52 3.47
C THR A 496 -6.75 24.03 3.82
N VAL A 497 -5.84 23.24 3.27
CA VAL A 497 -5.52 21.90 3.77
C VAL A 497 -4.31 22.03 4.70
N LEU A 498 -4.48 21.69 5.97
CA LEU A 498 -3.38 21.70 6.94
C LEU A 498 -2.64 20.36 6.85
N ALA A 499 -1.43 20.38 6.32
CA ALA A 499 -0.60 19.20 6.10
C ALA A 499 0.56 19.17 7.08
N LEU A 500 0.57 18.20 7.99
CA LEU A 500 1.67 18.09 8.93
C LEU A 500 2.89 17.46 8.23
N HIS A 501 3.98 18.23 8.14
CA HIS A 501 5.25 17.74 7.64
C HIS A 501 5.93 16.85 8.67
N ALA A 502 6.45 15.70 8.20
CA ALA A 502 7.23 14.75 8.96
C ALA A 502 8.72 15.16 9.08
N ASP A 503 9.00 16.44 9.27
CA ASP A 503 10.36 17.03 9.28
C ASP A 503 11.32 16.35 10.28
N LEU A 504 10.77 15.91 11.42
CA LEU A 504 11.53 15.20 12.46
C LEU A 504 11.50 13.67 12.36
N ILE A 505 10.61 13.07 11.56
CA ILE A 505 10.49 11.61 11.45
C ILE A 505 11.43 11.11 10.35
N ARG A 506 12.67 10.81 10.73
CA ARG A 506 13.71 10.36 9.80
C ARG A 506 14.82 9.60 10.54
N PRO A 507 15.51 8.66 9.87
CA PRO A 507 16.62 7.92 10.48
C PRO A 507 17.69 8.89 11.01
N ALA A 508 18.23 8.60 12.19
CA ALA A 508 19.27 9.41 12.83
C ALA A 508 20.67 9.26 12.21
N THR A 509 20.82 8.55 11.08
CA THR A 509 22.12 8.28 10.47
C THR A 509 22.74 9.57 9.90
N PRO A 510 24.02 9.89 10.20
CA PRO A 510 24.77 10.85 9.42
C PRO A 510 24.91 10.30 8.00
N CYS A 511 24.67 11.15 7.00
CA CYS A 511 24.60 10.71 5.61
C CYS A 511 25.93 10.07 5.15
N PRO A 512 25.92 8.85 4.57
CA PRO A 512 27.13 8.26 4.02
C PRO A 512 27.46 8.95 2.69
N GLY A 513 28.49 9.80 2.67
CA GLY A 513 29.08 10.30 1.43
C GLY A 513 29.50 11.77 1.37
N GLU A 514 30.30 12.26 2.32
CA GLU A 514 31.39 13.21 2.03
C GLU A 514 32.37 13.20 3.22
N PRO A 515 33.56 12.60 3.11
CA PRO A 515 34.63 12.85 4.06
C PRO A 515 35.15 14.28 3.81
N ASP A 516 35.28 15.05 4.88
CA ASP A 516 36.03 16.32 4.92
C ASP A 516 35.47 17.52 4.13
N ARG A 517 34.21 17.92 4.40
CA ARG A 517 33.80 19.32 4.19
C ARG A 517 33.56 20.00 5.52
N GLU A 518 34.50 20.88 5.91
CA GLU A 518 34.26 21.89 6.95
C GLU A 518 32.94 22.63 6.68
N PRO A 519 32.24 23.10 7.74
CA PRO A 519 31.03 23.90 7.59
C PRO A 519 31.38 25.19 6.84
N THR A 520 31.17 25.18 5.53
CA THR A 520 31.74 26.15 4.61
C THR A 520 30.75 27.28 4.36
N GLY A 521 30.93 28.37 5.10
CA GLY A 521 30.75 29.76 4.66
C GLY A 521 29.31 30.29 4.49
N PRO A 522 29.12 31.61 4.68
CA PRO A 522 27.82 32.25 4.47
C PRO A 522 27.51 32.28 2.96
N GLY A 523 26.47 31.58 2.52
CA GLY A 523 25.97 31.70 1.15
C GLY A 523 25.45 30.43 0.46
N VAL A 524 25.42 29.26 1.11
CA VAL A 524 24.79 28.07 0.52
C VAL A 524 23.27 28.14 0.74
N SER A 525 22.49 28.24 -0.34
CA SER A 525 21.03 28.24 -0.27
C SER A 525 20.51 26.85 0.09
N SER A 526 19.47 26.80 0.92
CA SER A 526 18.79 25.60 1.42
C SER A 526 18.20 24.69 0.33
N ALA A 527 18.22 25.10 -0.94
CA ALA A 527 17.72 24.33 -2.07
C ALA A 527 18.75 23.30 -2.63
N ASP A 528 20.04 23.46 -2.34
CA ASP A 528 21.10 22.57 -2.86
C ASP A 528 21.51 21.45 -1.90
N VAL A 529 20.86 21.36 -0.74
CA VAL A 529 21.23 20.38 0.28
C VAL A 529 20.24 19.23 0.25
N GLY A 530 20.74 18.01 0.00
CA GLY A 530 19.93 16.80 -0.02
C GLY A 530 19.15 16.56 1.28
N PRO A 531 18.41 15.43 1.40
CA PRO A 531 17.48 15.13 2.52
C PRO A 531 18.07 15.16 3.95
N CYS A 532 19.35 15.49 4.08
CA CYS A 532 20.17 15.57 5.28
C CYS A 532 20.19 16.97 5.93
N ALA A 533 19.92 18.06 5.22
CA ALA A 533 19.88 19.40 5.86
C ALA A 533 18.50 19.70 6.44
N SER A 534 18.29 19.27 7.67
CA SER A 534 17.37 20.03 8.53
C SER A 534 18.16 21.19 9.14
N PRO A 535 17.51 22.34 9.40
CA PRO A 535 18.09 23.42 10.18
C PRO A 535 18.35 23.07 11.65
N ASP A 536 18.02 21.86 12.14
CA ASP A 536 18.43 21.39 13.48
C ASP A 536 19.86 20.81 13.44
N PRO A 537 20.89 21.53 13.93
CA PRO A 537 22.29 21.08 13.89
C PRO A 537 22.57 19.96 14.91
N ALA A 538 21.60 19.64 15.78
CA ALA A 538 21.71 18.61 16.80
C ALA A 538 20.61 17.59 16.56
N GLY A 539 20.93 16.40 16.04
CA GLY A 539 19.97 15.29 15.83
C GLY A 539 19.25 14.76 17.09
N ALA A 540 19.16 15.54 18.17
CA ALA A 540 18.55 15.21 19.46
C ALA A 540 17.00 15.15 19.43
N ARG A 541 16.34 15.74 18.42
CA ARG A 541 14.87 15.76 18.28
C ARG A 541 14.35 14.84 17.18
N LEU A 542 15.23 14.11 16.50
CA LEU A 542 14.83 13.18 15.45
C LEU A 542 14.09 11.99 16.04
N VAL A 543 12.97 11.64 15.43
CA VAL A 543 12.20 10.45 15.73
C VAL A 543 12.50 9.41 14.65
N ASP A 544 12.98 8.23 15.07
CA ASP A 544 13.15 7.14 14.11
C ASP A 544 11.78 6.71 13.54
N PRO A 545 11.64 6.52 12.22
CA PRO A 545 10.37 6.10 11.63
C PRO A 545 9.80 4.79 12.19
N THR A 546 10.67 3.89 12.62
CA THR A 546 10.27 2.62 13.22
C THR A 546 9.82 2.83 14.66
N ASP A 547 10.56 3.59 15.45
CA ASP A 547 10.16 3.98 16.80
C ASP A 547 8.79 4.68 16.77
N PHE A 548 8.58 5.57 15.79
CA PHE A 548 7.29 6.21 15.53
C PHE A 548 6.20 5.20 15.18
N ALA A 549 6.44 4.26 14.28
CA ALA A 549 5.44 3.28 13.86
C ALA A 549 4.94 2.40 15.03
N TYR A 550 5.85 2.02 15.94
CA TYR A 550 5.55 1.25 17.15
C TYR A 550 5.16 2.11 18.35
N ASP A 551 5.32 3.44 18.27
CA ASP A 551 5.09 4.37 19.38
C ASP A 551 5.99 4.10 20.61
N ASP A 552 7.23 3.62 20.37
CA ASP A 552 8.15 3.15 21.42
C ASP A 552 8.59 4.28 22.37
N ASP A 553 8.80 5.48 21.82
CA ASP A 553 9.18 6.68 22.55
C ASP A 553 7.97 7.58 22.88
N GLY A 554 6.74 7.12 22.59
CA GLY A 554 5.51 7.89 22.73
C GLY A 554 5.31 8.98 21.68
N SER A 555 6.15 9.06 20.64
CA SER A 555 6.08 10.07 19.58
C SER A 555 4.76 10.06 18.81
N GLN A 556 4.26 8.88 18.47
CA GLN A 556 2.99 8.73 17.77
C GLN A 556 1.83 9.17 18.67
N THR A 557 1.86 8.82 19.96
CA THR A 557 0.88 9.32 20.94
C THR A 557 0.90 10.84 21.04
N ARG A 558 2.08 11.46 21.14
CA ARG A 558 2.22 12.93 21.16
C ARG A 558 1.61 13.55 19.90
N LEU A 559 1.94 13.00 18.74
CA LEU A 559 1.42 13.49 17.47
C LEU A 559 -0.10 13.34 17.33
N VAL A 560 -0.66 12.23 17.80
CA VAL A 560 -2.12 12.02 17.84
C VAL A 560 -2.80 13.05 18.74
N ASN A 561 -2.22 13.35 19.91
CA ASN A 561 -2.74 14.38 20.81
C ASN A 561 -2.65 15.78 20.19
N LEU A 562 -1.55 16.07 19.48
CA LEU A 562 -1.35 17.32 18.75
C LEU A 562 -2.40 17.49 17.65
N TRP A 563 -2.72 16.42 16.92
CA TRP A 563 -3.81 16.42 15.96
C TRP A 563 -5.18 16.69 16.59
N GLY A 564 -5.46 16.09 17.75
CA GLY A 564 -6.66 16.43 18.53
C GLY A 564 -6.72 17.92 18.90
N ARG A 565 -5.58 18.51 19.34
CA ARG A 565 -5.51 19.94 19.66
C ARG A 565 -5.77 20.82 18.43
N LEU A 566 -5.13 20.53 17.29
CA LEU A 566 -5.34 21.26 16.04
C LEU A 566 -6.78 21.15 15.54
N ALA A 567 -7.36 19.95 15.57
CA ALA A 567 -8.73 19.73 15.14
C ALA A 567 -9.75 20.47 16.02
N GLY A 568 -9.54 20.49 17.34
CA GLY A 568 -10.37 21.29 18.24
C GLY A 568 -10.30 22.79 17.96
N GLU A 569 -9.12 23.31 17.63
CA GLU A 569 -8.94 24.72 17.26
C GLU A 569 -9.73 25.11 16.00
N PHE A 570 -9.72 24.25 14.98
CA PHE A 570 -10.38 24.52 13.70
C PHE A 570 -11.77 23.88 13.55
N ALA A 571 -12.32 23.29 14.61
CA ALA A 571 -13.55 22.49 14.56
C ALA A 571 -14.76 23.21 13.93
N THR A 572 -14.82 24.53 14.05
CA THR A 572 -15.93 25.36 13.52
C THR A 572 -15.57 26.13 12.24
N ASN A 573 -14.35 26.01 11.73
CA ASN A 573 -13.82 26.82 10.63
C ASN A 573 -14.01 26.15 9.26
N SER A 574 -15.01 26.57 8.50
CA SER A 574 -15.31 26.00 7.18
C SER A 574 -14.33 26.36 6.07
N ALA A 575 -13.37 27.26 6.30
CA ALA A 575 -12.28 27.51 5.35
C ALA A 575 -11.18 26.44 5.42
N VAL A 576 -11.15 25.60 6.47
CA VAL A 576 -10.30 24.41 6.49
C VAL A 576 -10.96 23.33 5.63
N ALA A 577 -10.32 22.97 4.52
CA ALA A 577 -10.77 21.89 3.65
C ALA A 577 -10.57 20.50 4.26
N GLY A 578 -9.61 20.38 5.18
CA GLY A 578 -9.36 19.16 5.95
C GLY A 578 -7.94 19.07 6.49
N PHE A 579 -7.69 17.96 7.18
CA PHE A 579 -6.43 17.68 7.88
C PHE A 579 -5.65 16.60 7.15
N HIS A 580 -4.46 16.91 6.66
CA HIS A 580 -3.54 15.95 6.06
C HIS A 580 -2.55 15.44 7.09
N LEU A 581 -2.79 14.21 7.56
CA LEU A 581 -2.28 13.70 8.84
C LEU A 581 -0.76 13.57 8.92
N LEU A 582 -0.13 13.17 7.81
CA LEU A 582 1.31 12.99 7.74
C LEU A 582 1.77 13.00 6.29
N ASP A 583 2.56 14.00 5.94
CA ASP A 583 3.22 14.12 4.65
C ASP A 583 4.42 13.17 4.51
N ASP A 584 4.56 12.54 3.35
CA ASP A 584 5.64 11.59 3.01
C ASP A 584 5.97 10.58 4.14
N PRO A 585 5.01 9.75 4.57
CA PRO A 585 5.24 8.79 5.65
C PRO A 585 6.45 7.90 5.34
N ARG A 586 7.46 7.93 6.21
CA ARG A 586 8.67 7.12 6.03
C ARG A 586 8.38 5.63 6.23
N ILE A 587 9.08 4.80 5.47
CA ILE A 587 8.80 3.36 5.37
C ILE A 587 9.16 2.59 6.66
N GLY A 588 10.14 3.04 7.45
CA GLY A 588 10.68 2.28 8.58
C GLY A 588 11.53 1.06 8.16
N ASP A 589 11.99 0.27 9.13
CA ASP A 589 12.91 -0.87 8.89
C ASP A 589 12.23 -2.22 8.58
N GLY A 590 10.89 -2.27 8.60
CA GLY A 590 10.10 -3.49 8.47
C GLY A 590 8.96 -3.46 7.46
N PRO A 591 9.10 -2.92 6.24
CA PRO A 591 8.01 -2.97 5.26
C PRO A 591 7.63 -4.40 4.85
N PRO A 592 6.34 -4.67 4.54
CA PRO A 592 5.23 -3.72 4.54
C PRO A 592 4.49 -3.58 5.90
N LEU A 593 5.03 -4.14 6.99
CA LEU A 593 4.42 -4.03 8.32
C LEU A 593 4.38 -2.57 8.80
N THR A 594 5.50 -1.87 8.69
CA THR A 594 5.64 -0.46 9.09
C THR A 594 4.95 0.50 8.12
N SER A 595 5.08 0.28 6.81
CA SER A 595 4.52 1.16 5.77
C SER A 595 3.03 0.96 5.47
N GLY A 596 2.45 -0.19 5.85
CA GLY A 596 1.04 -0.50 5.63
C GLY A 596 0.25 -0.59 6.94
N LEU A 597 0.42 -1.70 7.68
CA LEU A 597 -0.41 -2.02 8.84
C LEU A 597 -0.25 -1.02 10.01
N LEU A 598 0.99 -0.68 10.39
CA LEU A 598 1.24 0.26 11.49
C LEU A 598 0.94 1.70 11.09
N LEU A 599 1.15 2.06 9.82
CA LEU A 599 0.72 3.34 9.29
C LEU A 599 -0.81 3.50 9.35
N GLY A 600 -1.56 2.45 8.99
CA GLY A 600 -3.02 2.42 9.15
C GLY A 600 -3.47 2.56 10.60
N ARG A 601 -2.76 1.91 11.54
CA ARG A 601 -3.02 2.09 12.98
C ARG A 601 -2.82 3.54 13.42
N PHE A 602 -1.75 4.20 12.99
CA PHE A 602 -1.53 5.61 13.28
C PHE A 602 -2.68 6.48 12.75
N TYR A 603 -3.07 6.28 11.48
CA TYR A 603 -4.15 7.05 10.89
C TYR A 603 -5.48 6.86 11.62
N ASP A 604 -5.86 5.63 11.99
CA ASP A 604 -7.08 5.41 12.75
C ASP A 604 -7.05 6.11 14.13
N ARG A 605 -5.91 6.06 14.84
CA ARG A 605 -5.74 6.78 16.11
C ARG A 605 -5.87 8.29 15.94
N ALA A 606 -5.24 8.86 14.92
CA ALA A 606 -5.28 10.29 14.62
C ALA A 606 -6.69 10.72 14.18
N VAL A 607 -7.35 9.96 13.31
CA VAL A 607 -8.74 10.19 12.89
C VAL A 607 -9.67 10.21 14.10
N ARG A 608 -9.59 9.21 15.00
CA ARG A 608 -10.41 9.18 16.23
C ARG A 608 -10.16 10.38 17.13
N ALA A 609 -8.91 10.82 17.27
CA ALA A 609 -8.57 12.00 18.06
C ALA A 609 -9.13 13.28 17.43
N VAL A 610 -9.02 13.43 16.10
CA VAL A 610 -9.62 14.53 15.33
C VAL A 610 -11.13 14.58 15.55
N ARG A 611 -11.83 13.45 15.36
CA ARG A 611 -13.30 13.38 15.55
C ARG A 611 -13.72 13.72 16.96
N THR A 612 -13.04 13.15 17.96
CA THR A 612 -13.32 13.42 19.38
C THR A 612 -13.17 14.92 19.69
N ALA A 613 -12.13 15.55 19.14
CA ALA A 613 -11.90 16.97 19.35
C ALA A 613 -12.95 17.85 18.64
N GLU A 614 -13.28 17.55 17.40
CA GLU A 614 -14.33 18.27 16.64
C GLU A 614 -15.69 18.19 17.33
N GLU A 615 -16.07 17.00 17.81
CA GLU A 615 -17.32 16.76 18.53
C GLU A 615 -17.38 17.47 19.90
N SER A 616 -16.22 17.68 20.54
CA SER A 616 -16.13 18.35 21.85
C SER A 616 -16.40 19.85 21.78
N VAL A 617 -16.30 20.46 20.60
CA VAL A 617 -16.47 21.89 20.38
C VAL A 617 -17.90 22.19 19.93
N ALA A 618 -18.58 23.09 20.62
CA ALA A 618 -19.94 23.49 20.27
C ALA A 618 -20.01 24.10 18.86
N GLY A 619 -20.85 23.53 17.98
CA GLY A 619 -20.95 23.92 16.58
C GLY A 619 -19.82 23.39 15.69
N GLY A 620 -18.92 22.58 16.26
CA GLY A 620 -17.90 21.84 15.54
C GLY A 620 -18.52 20.86 14.56
N PHE A 621 -17.81 20.59 13.47
CA PHE A 621 -18.24 19.64 12.45
C PHE A 621 -17.05 18.82 11.96
N PRO A 622 -17.32 17.60 11.44
CA PRO A 622 -16.27 16.69 11.04
C PRO A 622 -15.68 17.04 9.67
N HIS A 623 -14.42 17.47 9.65
CA HIS A 623 -13.67 17.79 8.45
C HIS A 623 -13.20 16.53 7.71
N PRO A 624 -13.01 16.60 6.38
CA PRO A 624 -12.28 15.57 5.64
C PRO A 624 -10.88 15.34 6.23
N VAL A 625 -10.46 14.07 6.27
CA VAL A 625 -9.11 13.69 6.72
C VAL A 625 -8.35 13.09 5.55
N PHE A 626 -7.24 13.73 5.21
CA PHE A 626 -6.36 13.34 4.12
C PHE A 626 -5.30 12.37 4.64
N VAL A 627 -5.10 11.26 3.94
CA VAL A 627 -4.10 10.22 4.27
C VAL A 627 -3.26 9.88 3.05
N GLU A 628 -1.98 9.62 3.27
CA GLU A 628 -1.03 9.26 2.21
C GLU A 628 -0.62 7.77 2.31
N PRO A 629 -0.35 7.10 1.18
CA PRO A 629 0.49 5.90 1.23
C PRO A 629 1.90 6.28 1.67
N SER A 630 2.74 5.30 2.01
CA SER A 630 4.13 5.64 2.38
C SER A 630 4.89 6.28 1.20
N ALA A 631 6.02 6.91 1.53
CA ALA A 631 6.92 7.53 0.55
C ALA A 631 7.42 6.54 -0.55
N GLY A 632 7.25 5.23 -0.36
CA GLY A 632 7.48 4.22 -1.41
C GLY A 632 6.61 4.44 -2.66
N TRP A 633 5.39 4.96 -2.49
CA TRP A 633 4.46 5.22 -3.59
C TRP A 633 5.01 6.23 -4.59
N ALA A 634 5.60 7.34 -4.11
CA ALA A 634 6.20 8.37 -4.96
C ALA A 634 7.36 7.82 -5.80
N ALA A 635 8.14 6.88 -5.25
CA ALA A 635 9.32 6.33 -5.91
C ALA A 635 8.99 5.30 -7.01
N VAL A 636 7.99 4.44 -6.79
CA VAL A 636 7.73 3.24 -7.62
C VAL A 636 6.35 3.27 -8.29
N GLY A 637 5.46 4.17 -7.88
CA GLY A 637 4.08 4.28 -8.37
C GLY A 637 3.12 3.24 -7.78
N VAL A 638 3.56 2.47 -6.80
CA VAL A 638 2.78 1.54 -5.98
C VAL A 638 3.48 1.35 -4.64
N ASP A 639 2.70 1.08 -3.61
CA ASP A 639 3.18 0.60 -2.32
C ASP A 639 2.09 -0.27 -1.67
N VAL A 640 2.37 -0.91 -0.54
CA VAL A 640 1.34 -1.50 0.34
C VAL A 640 0.75 -0.37 1.20
N PRO A 641 -0.48 0.12 0.89
CA PRO A 641 -1.16 1.10 1.72
C PRO A 641 -1.70 0.47 3.01
N PRO A 642 -2.23 1.30 3.94
CA PRO A 642 -3.11 0.82 5.00
C PRO A 642 -4.14 -0.19 4.48
N PRO A 643 -4.39 -1.29 5.20
CA PRO A 643 -5.35 -2.32 4.77
C PRO A 643 -6.79 -1.78 4.73
N PRO A 644 -7.65 -2.27 3.81
CA PRO A 644 -9.07 -1.94 3.84
C PRO A 644 -9.69 -2.21 5.23
N GLY A 645 -10.47 -1.26 5.73
CA GLY A 645 -11.06 -1.33 7.07
C GLY A 645 -10.08 -1.00 8.21
N PHE A 646 -8.93 -0.35 7.95
CA PHE A 646 -8.07 0.15 9.00
C PHE A 646 -8.77 1.18 9.92
N THR A 647 -9.76 1.90 9.37
CA THR A 647 -10.63 2.83 10.07
C THR A 647 -12.06 2.76 9.50
N ASP A 648 -13.05 3.12 10.31
CA ASP A 648 -14.47 3.15 9.93
C ASP A 648 -14.95 4.57 9.53
N ASP A 649 -14.04 5.55 9.47
CA ASP A 649 -14.38 6.93 9.15
C ASP A 649 -14.79 7.08 7.67
N PRO A 650 -15.97 7.66 7.38
CA PRO A 650 -16.45 7.79 6.01
C PRO A 650 -15.92 9.04 5.29
N ARG A 651 -15.09 9.88 5.96
CA ARG A 651 -14.63 11.18 5.45
C ARG A 651 -13.15 11.18 5.09
N LEU A 652 -12.65 10.03 4.64
CA LEU A 652 -11.28 9.87 4.19
C LEU A 652 -11.08 10.40 2.77
N VAL A 653 -9.94 11.06 2.59
CA VAL A 653 -9.41 11.45 1.28
C VAL A 653 -8.02 10.84 1.14
N PHE A 654 -7.83 9.90 0.22
CA PHE A 654 -6.48 9.47 -0.12
C PHE A 654 -5.80 10.55 -0.94
N ALA A 655 -4.58 10.89 -0.55
CA ALA A 655 -3.85 12.04 -1.04
C ALA A 655 -2.48 11.68 -1.65
N PRO A 656 -2.33 10.66 -2.53
CA PRO A 656 -1.02 10.20 -2.97
C PRO A 656 -0.21 11.30 -3.69
N PRO A 657 1.08 11.48 -3.34
CA PRO A 657 1.95 12.39 -4.08
C PRO A 657 2.28 11.79 -5.45
N SER A 658 2.45 12.67 -6.42
CA SER A 658 2.70 12.31 -7.82
C SER A 658 4.00 12.92 -8.33
N ARG A 659 5.09 12.62 -7.61
CA ARG A 659 6.44 13.04 -7.99
C ARG A 659 6.98 12.07 -9.03
N ALA A 660 6.75 12.33 -10.31
CA ALA A 660 7.40 11.55 -11.36
C ALA A 660 8.93 11.70 -11.20
N ALA A 661 9.65 10.65 -10.80
CA ALA A 661 11.09 10.76 -10.57
C ALA A 661 11.83 11.21 -11.85
N ALA A 662 12.16 12.50 -11.93
CA ALA A 662 13.10 13.06 -12.88
C ALA A 662 14.48 12.47 -12.57
N GLY A 663 15.05 11.77 -13.53
CA GLY A 663 16.41 11.24 -13.44
C GLY A 663 17.05 11.32 -14.82
N PRO A 664 18.36 11.57 -14.90
CA PRO A 664 19.05 11.70 -16.18
C PRO A 664 18.83 10.44 -17.04
N GLY A 665 18.35 10.63 -18.28
CA GLY A 665 18.10 9.55 -19.25
C GLY A 665 16.70 8.93 -19.23
N ARG A 666 15.70 9.55 -18.58
CA ARG A 666 14.29 9.09 -18.60
C ARG A 666 13.43 9.97 -19.52
N SER A 667 12.69 9.36 -20.45
CA SER A 667 11.81 10.08 -21.38
C SER A 667 10.55 10.61 -20.69
N ALA A 668 10.06 11.78 -21.12
CA ALA A 668 8.80 12.39 -20.65
C ALA A 668 7.60 11.43 -20.79
N GLU A 669 7.58 10.61 -21.85
CA GLU A 669 6.56 9.58 -22.09
C GLU A 669 6.51 8.51 -20.99
N ALA A 670 7.67 8.06 -20.49
CA ALA A 670 7.73 7.10 -19.39
C ALA A 670 7.29 7.72 -18.05
N GLY A 671 7.54 9.02 -17.85
CA GLY A 671 7.04 9.77 -16.68
C GLY A 671 5.52 9.93 -16.70
N ALA A 672 4.94 10.32 -17.84
CA ALA A 672 3.50 10.44 -18.03
C ALA A 672 2.78 9.09 -17.89
N LEU A 673 3.37 8.00 -18.39
CA LEU A 673 2.83 6.65 -18.23
C LEU A 673 2.80 6.23 -16.74
N ARG A 674 3.85 6.54 -15.98
CA ARG A 674 3.90 6.25 -14.53
C ARG A 674 2.89 7.07 -13.74
N LEU A 675 2.73 8.36 -14.05
CA LEU A 675 1.72 9.20 -13.44
C LEU A 675 0.31 8.68 -13.74
N GLY A 676 0.00 8.41 -15.01
CA GLY A 676 -1.28 7.88 -15.43
C GLY A 676 -1.58 6.52 -14.79
N ARG A 677 -0.57 5.65 -14.66
CA ARG A 677 -0.71 4.37 -13.95
C ARG A 677 -0.95 4.57 -12.44
N GLY A 678 -0.15 5.41 -11.80
CA GLY A 678 -0.26 5.69 -10.36
C GLY A 678 -1.63 6.26 -10.00
N LEU A 679 -2.16 7.17 -10.82
CA LEU A 679 -3.52 7.71 -10.65
C LEU A 679 -4.60 6.66 -10.90
N ALA A 680 -4.46 5.82 -11.93
CA ALA A 680 -5.42 4.73 -12.17
C ALA A 680 -5.42 3.69 -11.05
N LEU A 681 -4.26 3.40 -10.45
CA LEU A 681 -4.15 2.54 -9.26
C LEU A 681 -4.74 3.22 -8.02
N ALA A 682 -4.53 4.53 -7.86
CA ALA A 682 -5.13 5.31 -6.77
C ALA A 682 -6.67 5.35 -6.87
N GLU A 683 -7.25 5.47 -8.07
CA GLU A 683 -8.71 5.39 -8.25
C GLU A 683 -9.28 4.04 -7.81
N ARG A 684 -8.58 2.93 -8.11
CA ARG A 684 -8.96 1.60 -7.61
C ARG A 684 -8.81 1.51 -6.10
N LEU A 685 -7.73 2.06 -5.55
CA LEU A 685 -7.46 2.07 -4.11
C LEU A 685 -8.57 2.76 -3.33
N VAL A 686 -9.02 3.93 -3.78
CA VAL A 686 -10.06 4.69 -3.08
C VAL A 686 -11.44 4.04 -3.21
N ALA A 687 -11.69 3.30 -4.30
CA ALA A 687 -12.90 2.49 -4.43
C ALA A 687 -12.93 1.36 -3.39
N ASP A 688 -11.80 0.69 -3.15
CA ASP A 688 -11.68 -0.36 -2.12
C ASP A 688 -11.83 0.20 -0.69
N HIS A 689 -11.48 1.47 -0.47
CA HIS A 689 -11.54 2.14 0.84
C HIS A 689 -12.81 2.98 1.06
N GLY A 690 -13.65 3.18 0.04
CA GLY A 690 -14.79 4.10 0.11
C GLY A 690 -14.37 5.57 0.33
N ALA A 691 -13.18 5.96 -0.13
CA ALA A 691 -12.58 7.27 0.10
C ALA A 691 -12.66 8.18 -1.14
N ALA A 692 -12.50 9.49 -0.95
CA ALA A 692 -12.24 10.40 -2.06
C ALA A 692 -10.76 10.38 -2.46
N LEU A 693 -10.44 10.89 -3.66
CA LEU A 693 -9.07 11.01 -4.16
C LEU A 693 -8.71 12.48 -4.42
N TRP A 694 -7.53 12.88 -3.97
CA TRP A 694 -6.95 14.20 -4.23
C TRP A 694 -5.43 14.07 -4.43
N ILE A 695 -4.81 14.92 -5.23
CA ILE A 695 -3.36 14.80 -5.51
C ILE A 695 -2.61 15.77 -4.60
N SER A 696 -1.92 15.27 -3.56
CA SER A 696 -1.24 16.15 -2.59
C SER A 696 -0.14 16.98 -3.22
N GLU A 697 0.60 16.38 -4.15
CA GLU A 697 1.70 17.03 -4.85
C GLU A 697 1.80 16.56 -6.30
N TRP A 698 1.91 17.50 -7.23
CA TRP A 698 2.13 17.21 -8.65
C TRP A 698 2.94 18.33 -9.31
N GLY A 699 3.48 18.08 -10.50
CA GLY A 699 4.19 19.11 -11.28
C GLY A 699 5.68 19.29 -10.96
N ALA A 700 6.16 18.89 -9.78
CA ALA A 700 7.55 19.10 -9.33
C ALA A 700 8.63 18.70 -10.37
N ALA A 701 8.44 17.57 -11.03
CA ALA A 701 9.39 17.04 -11.99
C ALA A 701 9.36 17.76 -13.35
N ALA A 702 8.17 18.17 -13.80
CA ALA A 702 8.01 18.94 -15.02
C ALA A 702 8.59 20.35 -14.83
N ASP A 703 8.35 20.91 -13.65
CA ASP A 703 8.88 22.19 -13.23
C ASP A 703 10.42 22.19 -13.16
N ALA A 704 11.01 21.22 -12.46
CA ALA A 704 12.47 21.05 -12.38
C ALA A 704 13.12 20.79 -13.74
N ALA A 705 12.39 20.17 -14.68
CA ALA A 705 12.87 19.92 -16.04
C ALA A 705 12.62 21.10 -17.00
N GLY A 706 11.83 22.12 -16.60
CA GLY A 706 11.34 23.15 -17.51
C GLY A 706 10.51 22.60 -18.67
N ASP A 707 9.79 21.49 -18.46
CA ASP A 707 9.06 20.75 -19.48
C ASP A 707 7.55 21.08 -19.41
N GLY A 708 7.15 22.13 -20.11
CA GLY A 708 5.75 22.57 -20.21
C GLY A 708 4.82 21.54 -20.85
N ASP A 709 5.34 20.71 -21.76
CA ASP A 709 4.55 19.63 -22.38
C ASP A 709 4.24 18.52 -21.37
N LEU A 710 5.22 18.13 -20.55
CA LEU A 710 5.00 17.22 -19.44
C LEU A 710 3.97 17.80 -18.48
N LEU A 711 4.13 19.07 -18.06
CA LEU A 711 3.20 19.73 -17.15
C LEU A 711 1.76 19.77 -17.69
N ARG A 712 1.58 20.14 -18.96
CA ARG A 712 0.28 20.09 -19.66
C ARG A 712 -0.27 18.66 -19.71
N GLY A 713 0.59 17.68 -19.99
CA GLY A 713 0.22 16.27 -19.97
C GLY A 713 -0.32 15.82 -18.60
N GLN A 714 0.33 16.22 -17.51
CA GLN A 714 -0.13 15.91 -16.14
C GLN A 714 -1.49 16.56 -15.85
N ALA A 715 -1.67 17.82 -16.24
CA ALA A 715 -2.93 18.55 -16.10
C ALA A 715 -4.09 17.89 -16.88
N VAL A 716 -3.85 17.46 -18.13
CA VAL A 716 -4.84 16.75 -18.96
C VAL A 716 -5.24 15.42 -18.32
N VAL A 717 -4.29 14.70 -17.71
CA VAL A 717 -4.60 13.46 -17.00
C VAL A 717 -5.46 13.76 -15.76
N ALA A 718 -5.10 14.74 -14.94
CA ALA A 718 -5.92 15.13 -13.79
C ALA A 718 -7.35 15.53 -14.18
N ASP A 719 -7.51 16.29 -15.27
CA ASP A 719 -8.83 16.68 -15.81
C ASP A 719 -9.64 15.47 -16.28
N ARG A 720 -9.01 14.52 -16.99
CA ARG A 720 -9.66 13.27 -17.44
C ARG A 720 -10.19 12.44 -16.27
N HIS A 721 -9.48 12.46 -15.15
CA HIS A 721 -9.88 11.78 -13.91
C HIS A 721 -10.80 12.65 -13.02
N ARG A 722 -11.04 13.92 -13.39
CA ARG A 722 -11.81 14.92 -12.63
C ARG A 722 -11.24 15.18 -11.23
N LEU A 723 -9.91 15.14 -11.11
CA LEU A 723 -9.22 15.29 -9.84
C LEU A 723 -8.76 16.73 -9.61
N GLY A 724 -8.82 17.13 -8.34
CA GLY A 724 -8.11 18.28 -7.80
C GLY A 724 -6.70 17.90 -7.35
N GLY A 725 -5.90 18.89 -7.01
CA GLY A 725 -4.58 18.69 -6.43
C GLY A 725 -3.88 20.00 -6.10
N ALA A 726 -2.83 19.90 -5.29
CA ALA A 726 -1.93 21.01 -5.03
C ALA A 726 -0.64 20.86 -5.86
N PHE A 727 -0.39 21.84 -6.72
CA PHE A 727 0.84 21.91 -7.50
C PHE A 727 2.03 22.18 -6.58
N TRP A 728 3.13 21.49 -6.83
CA TRP A 728 4.36 21.72 -6.11
C TRP A 728 5.18 22.84 -6.74
N ARG A 729 5.21 23.98 -6.04
CA ARG A 729 6.39 24.84 -5.93
C ARG A 729 6.26 25.67 -4.64
N ALA A 730 7.37 25.91 -3.93
CA ALA A 730 7.46 27.03 -3.00
C ALA A 730 7.13 28.31 -3.81
N ALA A 731 6.17 29.11 -3.39
CA ALA A 731 5.93 30.39 -4.06
C ALA A 731 7.19 31.27 -3.89
N PRO A 732 7.87 31.70 -4.97
CA PRO A 732 8.94 32.68 -4.82
C PRO A 732 8.33 34.01 -4.37
N ASP A 733 8.97 34.66 -3.40
CA ASP A 733 8.64 35.98 -2.90
C ASP A 733 8.42 36.97 -4.05
N CYS A 734 7.18 37.42 -4.23
CA CYS A 734 6.86 38.65 -4.96
C CYS A 734 6.52 39.73 -3.92
N GLY A 735 7.52 40.19 -3.16
CA GLY A 735 7.28 41.20 -2.13
C GLY A 735 8.52 41.82 -1.50
N GLN A 736 8.87 43.03 -1.97
CA GLN A 736 9.69 44.06 -1.31
C GLN A 736 11.17 43.77 -1.00
N GLN A 737 12.05 44.15 -1.93
CA GLN A 737 13.37 44.68 -1.57
C GLN A 737 13.38 46.19 -1.78
N SER A 738 13.16 46.95 -0.71
CA SER A 738 13.46 48.39 -0.65
C SER A 738 14.77 48.57 0.12
N GLY A 739 15.91 48.53 -0.57
CA GLY A 739 17.22 48.83 0.02
C GLY A 739 18.34 48.88 -1.02
N PRO A 740 19.39 49.73 -0.87
CA PRO A 740 20.43 49.88 -1.88
C PRO A 740 21.41 48.69 -1.84
N VAL A 741 21.66 48.11 -3.01
CA VAL A 741 22.57 46.96 -3.24
C VAL A 741 24.03 47.44 -3.30
N PRO A 742 24.98 46.87 -2.53
CA PRO A 742 26.42 47.07 -2.75
C PRO A 742 26.95 46.13 -3.87
N PRO A 743 28.04 46.49 -4.58
CA PRO A 743 28.40 45.82 -5.82
C PRO A 743 29.30 44.57 -5.63
N ARG A 744 28.97 43.53 -6.41
CA ARG A 744 29.81 42.44 -6.97
C ARG A 744 30.28 41.30 -6.06
N SER A 745 29.97 40.07 -6.49
CA SER A 745 30.96 39.18 -7.11
C SER A 745 30.28 38.25 -8.14
N ALA A 746 30.96 37.99 -9.26
CA ALA A 746 30.46 37.23 -10.38
C ALA A 746 30.86 35.76 -10.22
N THR A 747 29.91 34.90 -9.82
CA THR A 747 29.84 33.44 -10.04
C THR A 747 28.59 32.93 -9.31
N ALA A 748 27.76 32.13 -10.01
CA ALA A 748 26.37 31.79 -9.70
C ALA A 748 25.36 32.93 -9.95
N GLY A 749 24.52 32.72 -10.97
CA GLY A 749 23.65 33.73 -11.56
C GLY A 749 22.54 34.19 -10.60
N ALA A 750 22.61 35.47 -10.24
CA ALA A 750 21.40 36.26 -10.05
C ALA A 750 20.66 36.35 -11.38
N ALA A 751 19.62 35.52 -11.53
CA ALA A 751 18.61 35.57 -12.58
C ALA A 751 17.33 34.95 -11.99
N GLY A 752 16.18 35.60 -11.89
CA GLY A 752 15.87 36.99 -12.21
C GLY A 752 14.36 37.22 -12.03
N CYS A 753 13.99 38.19 -11.19
CA CYS A 753 12.87 39.08 -11.50
C CYS A 753 13.48 40.27 -12.26
N ASP A 754 13.95 39.97 -13.47
CA ASP A 754 14.28 40.84 -14.60
C ASP A 754 15.37 40.16 -15.42
N SER A 755 15.02 39.84 -16.67
CA SER A 755 15.83 39.19 -17.73
C SER A 755 16.11 37.69 -17.60
N GLY A 756 15.24 36.86 -18.23
CA GLY A 756 15.64 35.55 -18.76
C GLY A 756 14.67 34.35 -18.58
N GLY A 757 13.76 34.38 -17.60
CA GLY A 757 12.89 33.23 -17.23
C GLY A 757 11.39 33.42 -17.44
N ALA A 758 10.98 34.41 -18.25
CA ALA A 758 9.57 34.80 -18.38
C ALA A 758 8.66 33.71 -18.99
N GLU A 759 9.18 32.80 -19.81
CA GLU A 759 8.36 31.80 -20.51
C GLU A 759 7.92 30.65 -19.59
N THR A 760 8.80 30.12 -18.75
CA THR A 760 8.49 28.99 -17.84
C THR A 760 7.49 29.38 -16.76
N ASP A 761 7.58 30.59 -16.21
CA ASP A 761 6.58 31.11 -15.26
C ASP A 761 5.24 31.41 -15.94
N THR A 762 5.22 31.77 -17.23
CA THR A 762 3.95 31.89 -17.98
C THR A 762 3.30 30.55 -18.25
N GLU A 763 4.04 29.50 -18.61
CA GLU A 763 3.47 28.18 -18.87
C GLU A 763 2.89 27.53 -17.61
N VAL A 764 3.61 27.61 -16.48
CA VAL A 764 3.09 27.16 -15.18
C VAL A 764 1.84 27.96 -14.80
N ALA A 765 1.87 29.29 -14.93
CA ALA A 765 0.72 30.13 -14.62
C ALA A 765 -0.49 29.83 -15.52
N GLU A 766 -0.28 29.52 -16.81
CA GLU A 766 -1.35 29.13 -17.74
C GLU A 766 -1.97 27.78 -17.37
N VAL A 767 -1.14 26.77 -17.05
CA VAL A 767 -1.63 25.44 -16.66
C VAL A 767 -2.37 25.49 -15.32
N LEU A 768 -1.85 26.22 -14.33
CA LEU A 768 -2.52 26.37 -13.04
C LEU A 768 -3.78 27.21 -13.13
N GLY A 769 -3.77 28.22 -14.01
CA GLY A 769 -4.90 29.13 -14.21
C GLY A 769 -6.02 28.60 -15.09
N ARG A 770 -5.87 27.41 -15.68
CA ARG A 770 -6.83 26.83 -16.63
C ARG A 770 -8.25 26.77 -16.06
N SER A 771 -9.24 26.93 -16.94
CA SER A 771 -10.66 26.86 -16.60
C SER A 771 -11.06 25.52 -15.95
N TYR A 772 -11.90 25.55 -14.93
CA TYR A 772 -12.41 24.34 -14.26
C TYR A 772 -13.66 24.62 -13.41
N PRO A 773 -14.51 23.60 -13.13
CA PRO A 773 -15.57 23.73 -12.14
C PRO A 773 -14.99 23.74 -10.73
N ARG A 774 -15.15 24.84 -9.99
CA ARG A 774 -14.82 24.90 -8.54
C ARG A 774 -15.81 24.05 -7.73
N ALA A 775 -17.09 24.12 -8.07
CA ALA A 775 -18.13 23.24 -7.54
C ALA A 775 -19.11 22.85 -8.65
N ALA A 776 -19.55 21.59 -8.66
CA ALA A 776 -20.45 21.03 -9.65
C ALA A 776 -21.58 20.24 -8.97
N PRO A 777 -22.85 20.45 -9.36
CA PRO A 777 -23.98 19.73 -8.78
C PRO A 777 -23.98 18.26 -9.20
N GLY A 778 -24.16 17.34 -8.25
CA GLY A 778 -24.20 15.91 -8.52
C GLY A 778 -22.85 15.35 -9.01
N ARG A 779 -22.90 14.48 -10.03
CA ARG A 779 -21.72 13.75 -10.53
C ARG A 779 -21.18 14.38 -11.81
N LEU A 780 -19.88 14.69 -11.81
CA LEU A 780 -19.17 15.13 -13.01
C LEU A 780 -18.73 13.91 -13.85
N HIS A 781 -19.12 13.88 -15.12
CA HIS A 781 -18.79 12.78 -16.05
C HIS A 781 -17.60 13.10 -16.92
N ARG A 782 -17.48 14.37 -17.34
CA ARG A 782 -16.46 14.83 -18.28
C ARG A 782 -15.94 16.20 -17.88
N LEU A 783 -14.63 16.35 -17.97
CA LEU A 783 -13.93 17.63 -17.88
C LEU A 783 -12.77 17.62 -18.89
N VAL A 784 -12.73 18.63 -19.74
CA VAL A 784 -11.61 18.91 -20.63
C VAL A 784 -11.33 20.39 -20.56
N SER A 785 -10.10 20.78 -20.23
CA SER A 785 -9.67 22.18 -20.21
C SER A 785 -8.39 22.32 -21.01
N ASP A 786 -8.38 23.27 -21.94
CA ASP A 786 -7.22 23.57 -22.78
C ASP A 786 -6.72 24.98 -22.42
N PRO A 787 -5.62 25.11 -21.66
CA PRO A 787 -5.11 26.42 -21.26
C PRO A 787 -4.63 27.25 -22.45
N ALA A 788 -4.10 26.62 -23.51
CA ALA A 788 -3.57 27.32 -24.68
C ALA A 788 -4.70 27.92 -25.54
N ARG A 789 -5.80 27.17 -25.69
CA ARG A 789 -7.00 27.64 -26.40
C ARG A 789 -7.97 28.42 -25.52
N ARG A 790 -7.78 28.39 -24.19
CA ARG A 790 -8.70 28.93 -23.17
C ARG A 790 -10.13 28.40 -23.29
N THR A 791 -10.26 27.14 -23.73
CA THR A 791 -11.54 26.47 -23.88
C THR A 791 -11.77 25.44 -22.78
N MET A 792 -13.01 25.24 -22.40
CA MET A 792 -13.40 24.17 -21.47
C MET A 792 -14.68 23.50 -21.93
N GLU A 793 -14.77 22.19 -21.73
CA GLU A 793 -16.00 21.43 -21.84
C GLU A 793 -16.21 20.62 -20.55
N LEU A 794 -17.40 20.74 -19.96
CA LEU A 794 -17.82 19.93 -18.83
C LEU A 794 -19.20 19.31 -19.07
N ALA A 795 -19.41 18.13 -18.52
CA ALA A 795 -20.71 17.47 -18.49
C ALA A 795 -20.89 16.74 -17.16
N GLY A 796 -22.09 16.79 -16.61
CA GLY A 796 -22.45 16.11 -15.37
C GLY A 796 -23.93 15.78 -15.32
N SER A 797 -24.34 15.14 -14.22
CA SER A 797 -25.73 14.83 -13.94
C SER A 797 -26.07 15.11 -12.48
N ASN A 798 -27.16 15.82 -12.24
CA ASN A 798 -27.67 16.11 -10.90
C ASN A 798 -29.09 15.57 -10.72
N GLN A 799 -29.25 14.58 -9.83
CA GLN A 799 -30.54 14.00 -9.47
C GLN A 799 -31.12 14.59 -8.17
N GLN A 800 -30.42 15.54 -7.54
CA GLN A 800 -30.79 16.11 -6.24
C GLN A 800 -31.68 17.37 -6.39
N THR A 801 -32.21 17.86 -5.26
CA THR A 801 -33.15 19.01 -5.16
C THR A 801 -32.52 20.37 -5.50
N ALA A 802 -33.34 21.41 -5.58
CA ALA A 802 -32.95 22.77 -5.98
C ALA A 802 -31.82 23.41 -5.14
N SER A 803 -31.60 22.99 -3.88
CA SER A 803 -30.56 23.55 -3.00
C SER A 803 -29.12 23.20 -3.42
N SER A 804 -28.91 22.10 -4.15
CA SER A 804 -27.59 21.62 -4.57
C SER A 804 -27.29 21.88 -6.04
N CYS A 805 -28.15 22.61 -6.77
CA CYS A 805 -28.04 22.74 -8.23
C CYS A 805 -26.97 23.73 -8.71
N VAL A 806 -26.36 24.51 -7.82
CA VAL A 806 -25.46 25.60 -8.23
C VAL A 806 -24.14 25.05 -8.79
N LEU A 807 -23.96 25.19 -10.10
CA LEU A 807 -22.70 25.04 -10.80
C LEU A 807 -21.87 26.31 -10.62
N ASP A 808 -20.57 26.16 -10.41
CA ASP A 808 -19.65 27.28 -10.21
C ASP A 808 -18.29 27.03 -10.88
N VAL A 809 -17.99 27.81 -11.92
CA VAL A 809 -16.88 27.60 -12.87
C VAL A 809 -15.93 28.80 -12.88
N TRP A 810 -14.63 28.52 -12.85
CA TRP A 810 -13.56 29.50 -13.07
C TRP A 810 -13.15 29.52 -14.54
N VAL A 811 -12.96 30.72 -15.10
CA VAL A 811 -12.39 30.94 -16.43
C VAL A 811 -11.34 32.05 -16.38
N PRO A 812 -10.09 31.80 -16.83
CA PRO A 812 -9.04 32.82 -16.81
C PRO A 812 -9.19 33.83 -17.97
N GLY A 813 -8.69 35.05 -17.75
CA GLY A 813 -8.49 36.04 -18.81
C GLY A 813 -9.38 37.27 -18.72
N ARG A 814 -9.04 38.30 -19.50
CA ARG A 814 -9.72 39.62 -19.46
C ARG A 814 -10.95 39.70 -20.36
N ALA A 815 -11.00 38.91 -21.43
CA ALA A 815 -12.14 38.89 -22.35
C ALA A 815 -13.28 38.10 -21.73
N GLU A 816 -14.52 38.59 -21.87
CA GLU A 816 -15.71 37.89 -21.40
C GLU A 816 -15.88 36.56 -22.17
N PRO A 817 -16.04 35.43 -21.47
CA PRO A 817 -16.13 34.11 -22.11
C PRO A 817 -17.45 33.92 -22.85
N VAL A 818 -17.40 33.22 -23.99
CA VAL A 818 -18.63 32.79 -24.66
C VAL A 818 -19.08 31.47 -24.05
N VAL A 819 -20.24 31.48 -23.40
CA VAL A 819 -20.79 30.31 -22.69
C VAL A 819 -21.91 29.66 -23.50
N GLN A 820 -21.77 28.35 -23.73
CA GLN A 820 -22.83 27.50 -24.24
C GLN A 820 -23.25 26.53 -23.13
N ALA A 821 -24.50 26.63 -22.69
CA ALA A 821 -25.04 25.83 -21.60
C ALA A 821 -26.28 25.05 -22.07
N ASP A 822 -26.36 23.79 -21.66
CA ASP A 822 -27.51 22.91 -21.85
C ASP A 822 -27.82 22.24 -20.50
N GLY A 823 -29.09 22.20 -20.10
CA GLY A 823 -29.51 21.74 -18.78
C GLY A 823 -29.06 22.62 -17.60
N VAL A 824 -28.55 23.83 -17.87
CA VAL A 824 -28.17 24.83 -16.86
C VAL A 824 -29.03 26.09 -17.02
N ARG A 825 -29.82 26.41 -16.00
CA ARG A 825 -30.67 27.60 -15.94
C ARG A 825 -29.96 28.75 -15.23
N ASP A 826 -30.45 29.97 -15.46
CA ASP A 826 -30.04 31.16 -14.71
C ASP A 826 -28.52 31.40 -14.76
N VAL A 827 -27.93 31.23 -15.94
CA VAL A 827 -26.48 31.38 -16.14
C VAL A 827 -26.09 32.84 -15.92
N LEU A 828 -25.19 33.06 -14.97
CA LEU A 828 -24.64 34.36 -14.61
C LEU A 828 -23.13 34.33 -14.81
N ILE A 829 -22.62 35.31 -15.56
CA ILE A 829 -21.20 35.51 -15.83
C ILE A 829 -20.76 36.77 -15.07
N ARG A 830 -19.80 36.64 -14.16
CA ARG A 830 -19.32 37.72 -13.31
C ARG A 830 -17.82 37.90 -13.46
N ALA A 831 -17.39 39.11 -13.81
CA ALA A 831 -15.98 39.49 -13.79
C ALA A 831 -15.43 39.43 -12.36
N VAL A 832 -14.26 38.84 -12.20
CA VAL A 832 -13.50 38.79 -10.94
C VAL A 832 -12.03 39.10 -11.22
N ALA A 833 -11.21 39.22 -10.17
CA ALA A 833 -9.77 39.42 -10.35
C ALA A 833 -9.18 38.28 -11.22
N GLY A 834 -8.50 38.66 -12.30
CA GLY A 834 -7.79 37.75 -13.22
C GLY A 834 -8.66 36.89 -14.15
N GLY A 835 -9.99 36.93 -14.04
CA GLY A 835 -10.87 36.06 -14.83
C GLY A 835 -12.36 36.29 -14.60
N TRP A 836 -13.12 35.21 -14.75
CA TRP A 836 -14.58 35.18 -14.70
C TRP A 836 -15.09 34.01 -13.86
N ARG A 837 -16.21 34.25 -13.18
CA ARG A 837 -17.01 33.22 -12.51
C ARG A 837 -18.28 33.00 -13.31
N ILE A 838 -18.53 31.76 -13.71
CA ILE A 838 -19.79 31.37 -14.34
C ILE A 838 -20.57 30.53 -13.33
N THR A 839 -21.77 30.97 -13.00
CA THR A 839 -22.68 30.26 -12.09
C THR A 839 -24.01 29.97 -12.77
N GLY A 840 -24.72 28.94 -12.32
CA GLY A 840 -26.06 28.61 -12.83
C GLY A 840 -26.63 27.39 -12.12
N CYS A 841 -27.93 27.14 -12.27
CA CYS A 841 -28.61 26.00 -11.64
C CYS A 841 -28.74 24.84 -12.63
N ALA A 842 -28.04 23.73 -12.37
CA ALA A 842 -28.08 22.53 -13.20
C ALA A 842 -28.85 21.38 -12.52
N THR A 843 -29.82 20.82 -13.26
CA THR A 843 -30.71 19.74 -12.81
C THR A 843 -30.89 18.74 -13.94
N GLY A 844 -30.86 17.45 -13.64
CA GLY A 844 -30.77 16.40 -14.66
C GLY A 844 -29.37 16.36 -15.29
N ASP A 845 -29.31 15.91 -16.54
CA ASP A 845 -28.06 15.94 -17.31
C ASP A 845 -27.78 17.37 -17.79
N TYR A 846 -26.54 17.81 -17.64
CA TYR A 846 -26.12 19.16 -18.01
C TYR A 846 -24.77 19.18 -18.71
N ARG A 847 -24.58 20.20 -19.55
CA ARG A 847 -23.34 20.47 -20.27
C ARG A 847 -23.05 21.96 -20.27
N LEU A 848 -21.77 22.30 -20.14
CA LEU A 848 -21.31 23.68 -20.26
C LEU A 848 -20.00 23.70 -21.06
N ALA A 849 -19.95 24.55 -22.07
CA ALA A 849 -18.76 24.80 -22.87
C ALA A 849 -18.40 26.30 -22.81
N VAL A 850 -17.11 26.58 -22.70
CA VAL A 850 -16.52 27.92 -22.68
C VAL A 850 -15.57 28.05 -23.86
N ARG A 851 -15.67 29.18 -24.57
CA ARG A 851 -14.79 29.55 -25.69
C ARG A 851 -14.24 30.96 -25.58
#